data_AF-A0A956NHG8-F1
#
_entry.id   AF-A0A956NHG8-F1
#
_cell.length_a   1.000
_cell.length_b   1.000
_cell.length_c   1.000
_cell.angle_alpha   90.00
_cell.angle_beta   90.00
_cell.angle_gamma   90.00
#
_symmetry.space_group_name_H-M   'P 1'
#
loop_
_entity.id
_entity.type
_entity.pdbx_description
1 polymer ?
#
loop_
_entity_poly.entity_id
_entity_poly.type
_entity_poly.pdbx_seq_one_letter_code
_entity_poly.pdbx_strand_id
1 'polypeptide(L)'
;QAASQGGTALGGTGSLVVLPALFANTAAEPFNPVSLELQLFVFSNTGTLNDYYDEVSYGQFGIQGDVWGWVTVSGNDTAYEGSDNGYDGGAGDLLKETLQLNDPIVNFGQYDNDGPDGIPNSGDDDGYVDQVFIVHPKMGGECGDGASNNLWSHQSFYKSWFGSDFTTNDNRAGGGKIKINRYAMTPGLSCGGGMIEIGVFAHEFGHAIGIPDLYDTDEDLAGDSEGIGWWGLMGSGSWNTPSSPAHMTAFTRHRLGWLEYLIVHNDLSNLCVPPVEERPIAVQIWSFGMPTDEYFLVENRQAIGFDSQLPAEGLVIYHIDEGVYDAKRSTNSVNANEAHKAIDVECADAASWEHVVNADDLDTKANRGDAGDVWCLEGAQNRFNAITTPSTLSYSGVPTPVAVNNISTCDSSGGDIPADWICAGFTVGASNPVDVCIEDCPGDDCNQIATCTDWWGSPDIWIDNDEDGFHDLPAAGIENKIWIRVHNEGPDIAVATTVQVYLAPGAAGLEWPTDAAEYLGVTGYPVLDVGESGEDYLIFQYPDLFNLVGHYCIGAVVQQVEDPSYPGAAPYSNNIAQVNSQVLFARPGTPVADASSCPGDFSEETTVYLYDGDNPTGAAITAEIRIGSHPNYNDAVIPSNWNLDILPTQGPFLLNPGMRDSITVRFSSASASDGESAYVPLTLWDVRAHRVIGGTTISCETDCFLPLSPLGGSAEWTEFAGDDPVGPSVLVEWNPVFLDTNGGPERVMFYEVYRADDLPTPETLVDRVAIDGNPAAAKFQWFDDLPRSQCDITYTYRVRAVDPTGGAGEFSDPIVLQCSTTSTGNLSDDGQHGDGVDGSSWSDGGLSVFPNPMAATGSANVRFRLAGESPVEVAIFSAGGQKVRTLVDGSRNAGHHLAVWDGRDDGGRELPSGIYYCRLQAEGHQESRQIVRVR
;
A
#
# COMPACT_ATOMS: atom_id res chain seq x y z
N GLN A 1 37.24 -12.74 -1.19
CA GLN A 1 37.26 -14.19 -1.47
C GLN A 1 35.82 -14.66 -1.56
N ALA A 2 35.21 -14.50 -2.72
CA ALA A 2 33.96 -15.16 -3.14
C ALA A 2 33.95 -15.09 -4.68
N ALA A 3 34.80 -15.90 -5.30
CA ALA A 3 34.78 -16.16 -6.74
C ALA A 3 34.14 -17.53 -6.91
N SER A 4 32.84 -17.57 -7.22
CA SER A 4 32.19 -18.79 -7.70
C SER A 4 30.79 -18.51 -8.27
N GLN A 5 30.75 -17.99 -9.49
CA GLN A 5 29.92 -18.49 -10.59
C GLN A 5 30.76 -18.29 -11.87
N GLY A 6 31.69 -19.18 -12.22
CA GLY A 6 31.34 -20.49 -12.77
C GLY A 6 31.52 -20.59 -14.29
N GLY A 7 32.08 -19.58 -14.96
CA GLY A 7 32.56 -19.64 -16.35
C GLY A 7 34.01 -19.12 -16.47
N THR A 8 34.78 -19.67 -17.39
CA THR A 8 36.02 -19.04 -17.87
C THR A 8 35.68 -17.75 -18.60
N ALA A 9 36.36 -16.65 -18.28
CA ALA A 9 36.18 -15.38 -18.99
C ALA A 9 36.31 -15.60 -20.49
N LEU A 10 35.39 -15.04 -21.26
CA LEU A 10 35.43 -15.10 -22.72
C LEU A 10 36.65 -14.32 -23.20
N GLY A 11 37.55 -14.98 -23.92
CA GLY A 11 38.76 -14.33 -24.42
C GLY A 11 39.28 -14.97 -25.70
N GLY A 12 40.30 -14.37 -26.30
CA GLY A 12 40.85 -14.81 -27.59
C GLY A 12 40.31 -13.98 -28.75
N THR A 13 40.24 -14.57 -29.96
CA THR A 13 39.82 -13.86 -31.17
C THR A 13 38.77 -14.66 -31.93
N GLY A 14 37.52 -14.19 -31.92
CA GLY A 14 36.44 -14.76 -32.73
C GLY A 14 36.60 -14.43 -34.21
N SER A 15 36.08 -15.27 -35.10
CA SER A 15 36.24 -15.17 -36.55
C SER A 15 34.86 -15.21 -37.20
N LEU A 16 34.51 -14.14 -37.90
CA LEU A 16 33.19 -13.93 -38.46
C LEU A 16 33.21 -14.05 -39.98
N VAL A 17 32.11 -14.50 -40.55
CA VAL A 17 31.88 -14.44 -41.99
C VAL A 17 30.68 -13.56 -42.31
N VAL A 18 30.89 -12.58 -43.19
CA VAL A 18 29.85 -11.66 -43.64
C VAL A 18 29.54 -11.96 -45.11
N LEU A 19 28.26 -12.23 -45.40
CA LEU A 19 27.76 -12.65 -46.71
C LEU A 19 26.70 -11.67 -47.23
N PRO A 20 27.09 -10.69 -48.05
CA PRO A 20 26.15 -9.76 -48.67
C PRO A 20 25.30 -10.41 -49.78
N ALA A 21 23.99 -10.14 -49.77
CA ALA A 21 23.01 -10.67 -50.71
C ALA A 21 22.20 -9.56 -51.38
N LEU A 22 22.15 -9.56 -52.71
CA LEU A 22 21.32 -8.67 -53.53
C LEU A 22 20.00 -9.37 -53.88
N PHE A 23 18.88 -8.65 -53.77
CA PHE A 23 17.63 -9.07 -54.38
C PHE A 23 17.69 -8.99 -55.92
N ALA A 24 16.89 -9.79 -56.62
CA ALA A 24 16.85 -9.83 -58.08
C ALA A 24 16.48 -8.49 -58.74
N ASN A 25 15.75 -7.61 -58.03
CA ASN A 25 15.41 -6.26 -58.47
C ASN A 25 16.37 -5.16 -57.96
N THR A 26 17.47 -5.53 -57.28
CA THR A 26 18.47 -4.55 -56.85
C THR A 26 19.20 -3.98 -58.06
N ALA A 27 19.14 -2.66 -58.25
CA ALA A 27 19.64 -2.02 -59.47
C ALA A 27 21.17 -2.06 -59.61
N ALA A 28 21.89 -1.94 -58.49
CA ALA A 28 23.34 -2.01 -58.39
C ALA A 28 23.75 -2.32 -56.95
N GLU A 29 24.98 -2.77 -56.75
CA GLU A 29 25.57 -2.92 -55.42
C GLU A 29 25.53 -1.56 -54.67
N PRO A 30 25.03 -1.51 -53.42
CA PRO A 30 24.95 -0.26 -52.66
C PRO A 30 26.33 0.31 -52.33
N PHE A 31 27.33 -0.57 -52.15
CA PHE A 31 28.73 -0.24 -51.92
C PHE A 31 29.60 -1.46 -52.28
N ASN A 32 30.91 -1.22 -52.42
CA ASN A 32 31.88 -2.29 -52.61
C ASN A 32 32.05 -3.07 -51.29
N PRO A 33 31.92 -4.42 -51.27
CA PRO A 33 32.12 -5.24 -50.07
C PRO A 33 33.42 -4.98 -49.31
N VAL A 34 34.51 -4.64 -50.02
CA VAL A 34 35.80 -4.26 -49.41
C VAL A 34 35.66 -3.03 -48.52
N SER A 35 34.76 -2.09 -48.84
CA SER A 35 34.51 -0.94 -47.98
C SER A 35 33.90 -1.35 -46.64
N LEU A 36 32.99 -2.34 -46.64
CA LEU A 36 32.40 -2.87 -45.43
C LEU A 36 33.43 -3.70 -44.64
N GLU A 37 34.26 -4.50 -45.31
CA GLU A 37 35.36 -5.23 -44.67
C GLU A 37 36.32 -4.29 -43.95
N LEU A 38 36.72 -3.21 -44.63
CA LEU A 38 37.58 -2.20 -44.03
C LEU A 38 36.92 -1.62 -42.78
N GLN A 39 35.65 -1.22 -42.88
CA GLN A 39 34.95 -0.60 -41.77
C GLN A 39 34.74 -1.55 -40.57
N LEU A 40 34.44 -2.83 -40.82
CA LEU A 40 34.18 -3.80 -39.76
C LEU A 40 35.45 -4.33 -39.11
N PHE A 41 36.53 -4.56 -39.86
CA PHE A 41 37.66 -5.37 -39.36
C PHE A 41 39.06 -4.76 -39.52
N VAL A 42 39.25 -3.74 -40.36
CA VAL A 42 40.60 -3.26 -40.70
C VAL A 42 40.84 -1.82 -40.25
N PHE A 43 39.97 -0.90 -40.62
CA PHE A 43 40.07 0.51 -40.32
C PHE A 43 38.74 1.26 -40.52
N SER A 44 38.35 2.02 -39.52
CA SER A 44 37.28 3.02 -39.56
C SER A 44 37.74 4.28 -38.81
N ASN A 45 37.18 5.44 -39.15
CA ASN A 45 37.52 6.69 -38.48
C ASN A 45 37.03 6.74 -37.02
N THR A 46 35.98 5.98 -36.71
CA THR A 46 35.35 5.94 -35.38
C THR A 46 35.64 4.63 -34.64
N GLY A 47 36.39 3.72 -35.25
CA GLY A 47 36.67 2.39 -34.72
C GLY A 47 35.93 1.27 -35.48
N THR A 48 36.55 0.10 -35.49
CA THR A 48 36.07 -1.14 -36.11
C THR A 48 35.31 -2.00 -35.09
N LEU A 49 34.69 -3.09 -35.54
CA LEU A 49 34.06 -4.06 -34.64
C LEU A 49 35.09 -4.70 -33.69
N ASN A 50 36.32 -4.91 -34.16
CA ASN A 50 37.42 -5.36 -33.31
C ASN A 50 37.79 -4.32 -32.25
N ASP A 51 37.91 -3.05 -32.63
CA ASP A 51 38.26 -1.98 -31.68
C ASP A 51 37.20 -1.88 -30.58
N TYR A 52 35.91 -2.02 -30.93
CA TYR A 52 34.82 -2.04 -29.95
C TYR A 52 34.98 -3.17 -28.94
N TYR A 53 35.12 -4.42 -29.41
CA TYR A 53 35.21 -5.58 -28.53
C TYR A 53 36.53 -5.64 -27.74
N ASP A 54 37.63 -5.15 -28.30
CA ASP A 54 38.90 -4.99 -27.59
C ASP A 54 38.74 -3.98 -26.45
N GLU A 55 38.05 -2.85 -26.68
CA GLU A 55 37.80 -1.82 -25.67
C GLU A 55 36.89 -2.34 -24.55
N VAL A 56 35.69 -2.86 -24.85
CA VAL A 56 34.71 -3.26 -23.82
C VAL A 56 35.12 -4.51 -23.03
N SER A 57 36.08 -5.29 -23.56
CA SER A 57 36.64 -6.49 -22.90
C SER A 57 37.96 -6.23 -22.18
N TYR A 58 38.48 -5.00 -22.21
CA TYR A 58 39.80 -4.64 -21.66
C TYR A 58 40.96 -5.43 -22.32
N GLY A 59 40.86 -5.66 -23.63
CA GLY A 59 41.84 -6.37 -24.44
C GLY A 59 41.83 -7.89 -24.26
N GLN A 60 40.75 -8.44 -23.68
CA GLN A 60 40.63 -9.89 -23.46
C GLN A 60 40.06 -10.61 -24.67
N PHE A 61 39.19 -9.95 -25.44
CA PHE A 61 38.48 -10.52 -26.57
C PHE A 61 38.58 -9.60 -27.80
N GLY A 62 38.95 -10.19 -28.93
CA GLY A 62 39.01 -9.51 -30.22
C GLY A 62 38.15 -10.21 -31.27
N ILE A 63 37.97 -9.53 -32.41
CA ILE A 63 37.19 -10.03 -33.53
C ILE A 63 37.99 -9.87 -34.82
N GLN A 64 37.98 -10.90 -35.65
CA GLN A 64 38.41 -10.84 -37.03
C GLN A 64 37.31 -11.38 -37.93
N GLY A 65 37.40 -11.11 -39.23
CA GLY A 65 36.44 -11.68 -40.18
C GLY A 65 36.70 -11.24 -41.60
N ASP A 66 35.92 -11.83 -42.50
CA ASP A 66 35.97 -11.54 -43.94
C ASP A 66 34.59 -11.14 -44.45
N VAL A 67 34.56 -10.19 -45.40
CA VAL A 67 33.33 -9.82 -46.13
C VAL A 67 33.41 -10.33 -47.55
N TRP A 68 32.51 -11.24 -47.89
CA TRP A 68 32.46 -11.83 -49.22
C TRP A 68 31.75 -10.93 -50.24
N GLY A 69 31.92 -11.26 -51.52
CA GLY A 69 31.29 -10.53 -52.61
C GLY A 69 29.76 -10.67 -52.58
N TRP A 70 29.05 -9.67 -53.12
CA TRP A 70 27.61 -9.74 -53.28
C TRP A 70 27.20 -10.94 -54.13
N VAL A 71 26.28 -11.76 -53.61
CA VAL A 71 25.57 -12.79 -54.38
C VAL A 71 24.17 -12.30 -54.71
N THR A 72 23.62 -12.64 -55.88
CA THR A 72 22.24 -12.26 -56.24
C THR A 72 21.31 -13.44 -56.02
N VAL A 73 20.35 -13.27 -55.13
CA VAL A 73 19.27 -14.25 -54.89
C VAL A 73 18.18 -14.14 -55.95
N SER A 74 17.37 -15.18 -56.09
CA SER A 74 16.43 -15.35 -57.21
C SER A 74 15.16 -14.50 -57.11
N GLY A 75 14.75 -14.12 -55.89
CA GLY A 75 13.55 -13.33 -55.61
C GLY A 75 13.79 -11.83 -55.60
N ASN A 76 12.73 -11.05 -55.78
CA ASN A 76 12.75 -9.60 -55.51
C ASN A 76 12.66 -9.34 -54.00
N ASP A 77 12.99 -8.13 -53.56
CA ASP A 77 12.90 -7.68 -52.16
C ASP A 77 11.59 -8.09 -51.47
N THR A 78 10.43 -7.81 -52.09
CA THR A 78 9.11 -8.14 -51.53
C THR A 78 8.89 -9.63 -51.24
N ALA A 79 9.65 -10.53 -51.88
CA ALA A 79 9.52 -11.98 -51.64
C ALA A 79 10.17 -12.41 -50.32
N TYR A 80 11.17 -11.68 -49.84
CA TYR A 80 11.89 -11.96 -48.59
C TYR A 80 11.44 -11.04 -47.45
N GLU A 81 11.07 -9.80 -47.77
CA GLU A 81 10.53 -8.81 -46.84
C GLU A 81 9.13 -9.19 -46.30
N GLY A 82 8.30 -9.78 -47.17
CA GLY A 82 6.99 -10.27 -46.76
C GLY A 82 6.05 -9.18 -46.24
N SER A 83 5.12 -9.58 -45.37
CA SER A 83 4.21 -8.66 -44.66
C SER A 83 4.64 -8.30 -43.24
N ASP A 84 5.69 -8.95 -42.74
CA ASP A 84 6.09 -8.94 -41.33
C ASP A 84 7.62 -8.81 -41.20
N ASN A 85 8.21 -7.89 -41.98
CA ASN A 85 9.65 -7.58 -41.98
C ASN A 85 10.58 -8.82 -42.08
N GLY A 86 10.12 -9.87 -42.77
CA GLY A 86 10.80 -11.15 -42.96
C GLY A 86 10.48 -12.27 -41.97
N TYR A 87 9.74 -11.99 -40.88
CA TYR A 87 9.36 -12.98 -39.86
C TYR A 87 8.31 -13.98 -40.35
N ASP A 88 7.62 -13.68 -41.45
CA ASP A 88 6.68 -14.59 -42.14
C ASP A 88 7.38 -15.73 -42.92
N GLY A 89 8.70 -15.87 -42.77
CA GLY A 89 9.53 -16.91 -43.37
C GLY A 89 10.49 -16.41 -44.45
N GLY A 90 10.25 -15.20 -44.97
CA GLY A 90 11.07 -14.63 -46.05
C GLY A 90 12.54 -14.40 -45.67
N ALA A 91 12.83 -14.03 -44.42
CA ALA A 91 14.20 -13.93 -43.92
C ALA A 91 14.94 -15.28 -43.94
N GLY A 92 14.23 -16.36 -43.58
CA GLY A 92 14.76 -17.73 -43.64
C GLY A 92 15.08 -18.16 -45.07
N ASP A 93 14.22 -17.82 -46.03
CA ASP A 93 14.46 -18.10 -47.45
C ASP A 93 15.67 -17.33 -48.00
N LEU A 94 15.84 -16.05 -47.61
CA LEU A 94 17.01 -15.24 -47.97
C LEU A 94 18.30 -15.87 -47.41
N LEU A 95 18.30 -16.22 -46.12
CA LEU A 95 19.42 -16.89 -45.45
C LEU A 95 19.82 -18.17 -46.20
N LYS A 96 18.85 -19.05 -46.45
CA LYS A 96 19.09 -20.34 -47.09
C LYS A 96 19.67 -20.19 -48.49
N GLU A 97 19.11 -19.31 -49.31
CA GLU A 97 19.59 -19.09 -50.66
C GLU A 97 20.99 -18.46 -50.67
N THR A 98 21.25 -17.50 -49.78
CA THR A 98 22.57 -16.87 -49.63
C THR A 98 23.64 -17.88 -49.23
N LEU A 99 23.34 -18.77 -48.28
CA LEU A 99 24.26 -19.85 -47.88
C LEU A 99 24.51 -20.83 -49.04
N GLN A 100 23.48 -21.23 -49.79
CA GLN A 100 23.62 -22.13 -50.95
C GLN A 100 24.49 -21.55 -52.07
N LEU A 101 24.41 -20.25 -52.30
CA LEU A 101 25.22 -19.56 -53.31
C LEU A 101 26.68 -19.41 -52.88
N ASN A 102 26.96 -19.30 -51.58
CA ASN A 102 28.30 -19.11 -51.03
C ASN A 102 29.03 -20.42 -50.68
N ASP A 103 28.31 -21.50 -50.34
CA ASP A 103 28.89 -22.81 -49.99
C ASP A 103 29.92 -23.35 -51.01
N PRO A 104 29.79 -23.18 -52.33
CA PRO A 104 30.82 -23.65 -53.27
C PRO A 104 32.13 -22.84 -53.28
N ILE A 105 32.17 -21.66 -52.65
CA ILE A 105 33.29 -20.71 -52.75
C ILE A 105 33.88 -20.31 -51.40
N VAL A 106 33.09 -20.32 -50.33
CA VAL A 106 33.53 -20.03 -48.96
C VAL A 106 33.90 -21.33 -48.27
N ASN A 107 35.08 -21.39 -47.67
CA ASN A 107 35.45 -22.48 -46.78
C ASN A 107 34.99 -22.15 -45.36
N PHE A 108 33.80 -22.63 -44.99
CA PHE A 108 33.19 -22.30 -43.70
C PHE A 108 33.96 -22.87 -42.51
N GLY A 109 34.80 -23.89 -42.71
CA GLY A 109 35.65 -24.43 -41.64
C GLY A 109 36.75 -23.48 -41.17
N GLN A 110 36.89 -22.28 -41.75
CA GLN A 110 37.77 -21.22 -41.24
C GLN A 110 37.11 -20.41 -40.12
N TYR A 111 35.80 -20.53 -39.95
CA TYR A 111 34.99 -19.76 -39.01
C TYR A 111 34.33 -20.67 -37.95
N ASP A 112 34.77 -21.93 -37.85
CA ASP A 112 34.53 -22.86 -36.72
C ASP A 112 35.78 -22.79 -35.87
N ASN A 113 35.84 -21.77 -35.01
CA ASN A 113 37.03 -21.48 -34.21
C ASN A 113 36.78 -21.56 -32.70
N ASP A 114 35.55 -21.71 -32.24
CA ASP A 114 35.25 -22.04 -30.85
C ASP A 114 34.80 -23.50 -30.69
N GLY A 115 35.06 -24.06 -29.51
CA GLY A 115 34.55 -25.37 -29.12
C GLY A 115 33.28 -25.29 -28.27
N PRO A 116 32.80 -26.42 -27.71
CA PRO A 116 31.68 -26.43 -26.77
C PRO A 116 31.88 -25.55 -25.53
N ASP A 117 33.12 -25.15 -25.25
CA ASP A 117 33.48 -24.21 -24.17
C ASP A 117 33.29 -22.73 -24.55
N GLY A 118 33.03 -22.42 -25.83
CA GLY A 118 32.83 -21.07 -26.35
C GLY A 118 34.10 -20.22 -26.39
N ILE A 119 35.28 -20.84 -26.26
CA ILE A 119 36.57 -20.14 -26.26
C ILE A 119 37.20 -20.23 -27.66
N PRO A 120 37.44 -19.10 -28.34
CA PRO A 120 38.20 -19.10 -29.58
C PRO A 120 39.58 -19.77 -29.50
N ASN A 121 39.84 -20.69 -30.42
CA ASN A 121 41.07 -21.44 -30.64
C ASN A 121 41.55 -22.27 -29.43
N SER A 122 40.63 -22.73 -28.59
CA SER A 122 40.86 -23.69 -27.49
C SER A 122 41.25 -25.10 -27.98
N GLY A 123 40.95 -25.41 -29.25
CA GLY A 123 41.29 -26.68 -29.91
C GLY A 123 40.25 -27.79 -29.72
N ASP A 124 39.04 -27.46 -29.26
CA ASP A 124 37.88 -28.34 -29.18
C ASP A 124 36.75 -27.96 -30.15
N ASP A 125 37.09 -27.28 -31.25
CA ASP A 125 36.20 -26.81 -32.33
C ASP A 125 35.00 -27.73 -32.59
N ASP A 126 33.80 -27.18 -32.45
CA ASP A 126 32.57 -27.94 -32.24
C ASP A 126 31.88 -28.36 -33.56
N GLY A 127 32.44 -27.93 -34.70
CA GLY A 127 31.95 -28.25 -36.04
C GLY A 127 30.91 -27.30 -36.57
N TYR A 128 30.64 -26.20 -35.87
CA TYR A 128 29.71 -25.16 -36.27
C TYR A 128 30.47 -23.87 -36.54
N VAL A 129 29.99 -23.11 -37.52
CA VAL A 129 30.45 -21.73 -37.70
C VAL A 129 29.97 -20.88 -36.53
N ASP A 130 30.88 -20.16 -35.88
CA ASP A 130 30.61 -19.41 -34.65
C ASP A 130 29.50 -18.35 -34.86
N GLN A 131 29.60 -17.61 -35.98
CA GLN A 131 28.64 -16.58 -36.38
C GLN A 131 28.69 -16.27 -37.88
N VAL A 132 27.51 -16.23 -38.51
CA VAL A 132 27.31 -15.79 -39.91
C VAL A 132 26.49 -14.51 -39.94
N PHE A 133 26.98 -13.48 -40.62
CA PHE A 133 26.21 -12.27 -40.93
C PHE A 133 25.68 -12.33 -42.37
N ILE A 134 24.38 -12.14 -42.54
CA ILE A 134 23.75 -11.93 -43.84
C ILE A 134 23.45 -10.43 -43.97
N VAL A 135 23.94 -9.80 -45.05
CA VAL A 135 23.76 -8.36 -45.30
C VAL A 135 22.84 -8.15 -46.49
N HIS A 136 21.66 -7.57 -46.28
CA HIS A 136 20.73 -7.23 -47.37
C HIS A 136 20.98 -5.80 -47.91
N PRO A 137 20.59 -5.44 -49.14
CA PRO A 137 21.10 -4.24 -49.82
C PRO A 137 20.28 -2.97 -49.54
N LYS A 138 19.41 -2.99 -48.53
CA LYS A 138 18.47 -1.92 -48.20
C LYS A 138 18.71 -1.42 -46.77
N MET A 139 18.01 -0.35 -46.39
CA MET A 139 17.88 0.05 -44.98
C MET A 139 17.11 -1.01 -44.22
N GLY A 140 17.39 -1.18 -42.93
CA GLY A 140 16.68 -2.15 -42.09
C GLY A 140 15.24 -1.73 -41.82
N GLY A 141 14.45 -2.67 -41.32
CA GLY A 141 13.08 -2.44 -40.85
C GLY A 141 13.01 -1.40 -39.72
N GLU A 142 14.06 -1.35 -38.90
CA GLU A 142 14.18 -0.45 -37.76
C GLU A 142 14.31 1.04 -38.12
N CYS A 143 14.58 1.37 -39.39
CA CYS A 143 14.76 2.74 -39.87
C CYS A 143 13.45 3.46 -40.26
N GLY A 144 12.28 2.82 -40.15
CA GLY A 144 11.00 3.30 -40.67
C GLY A 144 10.00 3.79 -39.61
N ASP A 145 8.96 4.49 -40.05
CA ASP A 145 7.78 4.89 -39.26
C ASP A 145 6.69 3.78 -39.20
N GLY A 146 7.09 2.52 -39.42
CA GLY A 146 6.19 1.37 -39.55
C GLY A 146 5.53 1.19 -40.92
N ALA A 147 5.80 2.06 -41.91
CA ALA A 147 5.19 1.96 -43.25
C ALA A 147 5.99 1.11 -44.27
N SER A 148 7.19 0.64 -43.93
CA SER A 148 8.03 -0.19 -44.81
C SER A 148 8.29 -1.57 -44.23
N ASN A 149 8.11 -2.62 -45.03
CA ASN A 149 8.38 -4.01 -44.64
C ASN A 149 9.83 -4.42 -44.86
N ASN A 150 10.79 -3.49 -44.81
CA ASN A 150 12.21 -3.86 -44.97
C ASN A 150 12.58 -4.91 -43.91
N LEU A 151 13.50 -5.81 -44.24
CA LEU A 151 13.94 -6.86 -43.32
C LEU A 151 14.42 -6.25 -42.00
N TRP A 152 13.91 -6.77 -40.87
CA TRP A 152 14.33 -6.34 -39.54
C TRP A 152 15.67 -6.99 -39.17
N SER A 153 16.58 -6.23 -38.54
CA SER A 153 17.84 -6.75 -38.04
C SER A 153 17.60 -7.73 -36.88
N HIS A 154 18.17 -8.94 -36.93
CA HIS A 154 17.96 -9.93 -35.86
C HIS A 154 18.99 -11.06 -35.87
N GLN A 155 19.20 -11.66 -34.71
CA GLN A 155 19.90 -12.94 -34.55
C GLN A 155 18.89 -14.07 -34.42
N SER A 156 19.03 -15.13 -35.22
CA SER A 156 18.26 -16.35 -35.01
C SER A 156 19.02 -17.61 -35.40
N PHE A 157 18.34 -18.75 -35.36
CA PHE A 157 18.88 -20.04 -35.72
C PHE A 157 18.28 -20.55 -37.03
N TYR A 158 19.12 -21.01 -37.95
CA TYR A 158 18.70 -21.66 -39.20
C TYR A 158 17.73 -22.82 -38.92
N LYS A 159 17.96 -23.60 -37.85
CA LYS A 159 17.06 -24.69 -37.46
C LYS A 159 15.66 -24.21 -37.04
N SER A 160 15.49 -22.96 -36.60
CA SER A 160 14.18 -22.41 -36.24
C SER A 160 13.27 -22.31 -37.46
N TRP A 161 13.84 -22.05 -38.64
CA TRP A 161 13.12 -21.99 -39.90
C TRP A 161 12.88 -23.38 -40.53
N PHE A 162 13.89 -24.26 -40.47
CA PHE A 162 13.91 -25.48 -41.29
C PHE A 162 13.94 -26.80 -40.51
N GLY A 163 13.94 -26.77 -39.18
CA GLY A 163 13.97 -27.94 -38.31
C GLY A 163 15.29 -28.74 -38.32
N SER A 164 16.33 -28.25 -38.99
CA SER A 164 17.65 -28.87 -39.06
C SER A 164 18.73 -27.84 -39.38
N ASP A 165 19.99 -28.09 -39.01
CA ASP A 165 21.13 -27.23 -39.30
C ASP A 165 21.43 -27.18 -40.82
N PHE A 166 21.98 -26.08 -41.31
CA PHE A 166 22.54 -26.03 -42.66
C PHE A 166 23.84 -26.83 -42.69
N THR A 167 23.97 -27.77 -43.61
CA THR A 167 25.18 -28.59 -43.77
C THR A 167 25.96 -28.10 -44.98
N THR A 168 27.17 -27.63 -44.74
CA THR A 168 28.08 -27.13 -45.79
C THR A 168 28.73 -28.30 -46.54
N ASN A 169 29.42 -28.00 -47.65
CA ASN A 169 30.25 -28.96 -48.34
C ASN A 169 31.68 -29.11 -47.73
N ASP A 170 32.02 -28.30 -46.72
CA ASP A 170 33.32 -28.29 -46.07
C ASP A 170 33.49 -29.41 -45.05
N ASN A 171 34.71 -29.95 -44.94
CA ASN A 171 34.99 -31.05 -44.03
C ASN A 171 35.37 -30.51 -42.64
N ARG A 172 34.76 -31.06 -41.58
CA ARG A 172 35.14 -30.79 -40.19
C ARG A 172 36.37 -31.60 -39.76
N ALA A 173 37.19 -31.04 -38.88
CA ALA A 173 38.15 -31.80 -38.09
C ALA A 173 37.48 -32.97 -37.34
N GLY A 174 38.11 -34.15 -37.31
CA GLY A 174 37.52 -35.35 -36.68
C GLY A 174 36.46 -36.10 -37.50
N GLY A 175 36.07 -35.57 -38.68
CA GLY A 175 35.16 -36.22 -39.62
C GLY A 175 33.72 -35.70 -39.55
N GLY A 176 33.04 -35.68 -40.71
CA GLY A 176 31.74 -35.03 -40.87
C GLY A 176 31.83 -33.77 -41.73
N LYS A 177 30.81 -32.92 -41.64
CA LYS A 177 30.72 -31.66 -42.37
C LYS A 177 30.56 -30.51 -41.40
N ILE A 178 31.11 -29.34 -41.76
CA ILE A 178 30.88 -28.09 -41.04
C ILE A 178 29.39 -27.74 -41.15
N LYS A 179 28.83 -27.20 -40.08
CA LYS A 179 27.42 -26.82 -40.00
C LYS A 179 27.27 -25.34 -39.71
N ILE A 180 26.13 -24.79 -40.12
CA ILE A 180 25.73 -23.44 -39.78
C ILE A 180 24.37 -23.54 -39.11
N ASN A 181 24.29 -22.97 -37.91
CA ASN A 181 23.02 -22.85 -37.20
C ASN A 181 22.77 -21.41 -36.75
N ARG A 182 23.75 -20.72 -36.16
CA ARG A 182 23.59 -19.32 -35.76
C ARG A 182 23.79 -18.38 -36.97
N TYR A 183 22.93 -17.37 -37.10
CA TYR A 183 23.11 -16.28 -38.04
C TYR A 183 22.56 -14.97 -37.47
N ALA A 184 23.04 -13.85 -38.00
CA ALA A 184 22.43 -12.53 -37.86
C ALA A 184 22.06 -11.97 -39.24
N MET A 185 20.92 -11.29 -39.31
CA MET A 185 20.46 -10.52 -40.47
C MET A 185 20.71 -9.04 -40.20
N THR A 186 21.34 -8.35 -41.14
CA THR A 186 21.69 -6.93 -41.00
C THR A 186 21.47 -6.17 -42.32
N PRO A 187 21.14 -4.88 -42.27
CA PRO A 187 21.07 -4.04 -43.45
C PRO A 187 22.46 -3.66 -43.93
N GLY A 188 22.60 -3.44 -45.23
CA GLY A 188 23.79 -2.83 -45.82
C GLY A 188 23.74 -1.31 -45.76
N LEU A 189 22.55 -0.71 -45.63
CA LEU A 189 22.39 0.74 -45.58
C LEU A 189 21.96 1.20 -44.20
N SER A 190 22.57 2.28 -43.71
CA SER A 190 22.12 2.98 -42.51
C SER A 190 20.80 3.72 -42.76
N CYS A 191 20.12 4.16 -41.70
CA CYS A 191 18.88 4.93 -41.84
C CYS A 191 19.06 6.27 -42.58
N GLY A 192 20.30 6.77 -42.68
CA GLY A 192 20.65 7.94 -43.52
C GLY A 192 20.87 7.61 -45.00
N GLY A 193 20.75 6.34 -45.40
CA GLY A 193 20.99 5.85 -46.76
C GLY A 193 22.47 5.69 -47.13
N GLY A 194 23.39 5.88 -46.17
CA GLY A 194 24.81 5.57 -46.32
C GLY A 194 25.09 4.08 -46.10
N MET A 195 26.35 3.65 -46.21
CA MET A 195 26.74 2.30 -45.79
C MET A 195 26.53 2.18 -44.27
N ILE A 196 25.93 1.07 -43.84
CA ILE A 196 25.68 0.76 -42.43
C ILE A 196 26.94 0.87 -41.59
N GLU A 197 26.82 1.37 -40.36
CA GLU A 197 27.89 1.49 -39.38
C GLU A 197 28.02 0.23 -38.49
N ILE A 198 28.93 0.23 -37.50
CA ILE A 198 29.25 -0.98 -36.71
C ILE A 198 28.20 -1.33 -35.65
N GLY A 199 27.33 -0.39 -35.25
CA GLY A 199 26.44 -0.52 -34.08
C GLY A 199 25.52 -1.73 -34.13
N VAL A 200 24.86 -1.97 -35.27
CA VAL A 200 24.02 -3.15 -35.48
C VAL A 200 24.86 -4.43 -35.45
N PHE A 201 26.03 -4.44 -36.10
CA PHE A 201 26.91 -5.62 -36.07
C PHE A 201 27.41 -5.95 -34.66
N ALA A 202 27.72 -4.92 -33.85
CA ALA A 202 28.12 -5.08 -32.46
C ALA A 202 26.98 -5.69 -31.63
N HIS A 203 25.78 -5.14 -31.74
CA HIS A 203 24.61 -5.65 -31.04
C HIS A 203 24.31 -7.12 -31.37
N GLU A 204 24.24 -7.45 -32.66
CA GLU A 204 23.96 -8.80 -33.15
C GLU A 204 25.06 -9.80 -32.78
N PHE A 205 26.32 -9.36 -32.69
CA PHE A 205 27.40 -10.19 -32.17
C PHE A 205 27.29 -10.42 -30.66
N GLY A 206 26.72 -9.48 -29.90
CA GLY A 206 26.38 -9.65 -28.48
C GLY A 206 25.53 -10.90 -28.22
N HIS A 207 24.55 -11.17 -29.07
CA HIS A 207 23.77 -12.42 -29.03
C HIS A 207 24.60 -13.66 -29.33
N ALA A 208 25.57 -13.57 -30.25
CA ALA A 208 26.46 -14.68 -30.58
C ALA A 208 27.29 -15.13 -29.37
N ILE A 209 27.66 -14.19 -28.50
CA ILE A 209 28.37 -14.46 -27.25
C ILE A 209 27.46 -14.65 -26.03
N GLY A 210 26.14 -14.80 -26.27
CA GLY A 210 25.19 -15.30 -25.28
C GLY A 210 24.46 -14.24 -24.44
N ILE A 211 24.48 -12.98 -24.87
CA ILE A 211 23.76 -11.89 -24.20
C ILE A 211 22.40 -11.65 -24.87
N PRO A 212 21.28 -11.63 -24.13
CA PRO A 212 19.96 -11.31 -24.69
C PRO A 212 19.78 -9.80 -24.89
N ASP A 213 18.70 -9.42 -25.56
CA ASP A 213 18.21 -8.04 -25.57
C ASP A 213 17.85 -7.58 -24.17
N LEU A 214 18.23 -6.34 -23.87
CA LEU A 214 17.97 -5.64 -22.62
C LEU A 214 17.01 -4.45 -22.80
N TYR A 215 16.52 -4.23 -24.02
CA TYR A 215 15.30 -3.45 -24.25
C TYR A 215 14.06 -4.33 -24.06
N ASP A 216 12.89 -3.72 -24.07
CA ASP A 216 11.61 -4.41 -23.96
C ASP A 216 11.21 -5.08 -25.29
N THR A 217 11.05 -6.41 -25.27
CA THR A 217 10.93 -7.22 -26.50
C THR A 217 9.51 -7.59 -26.89
N ASP A 218 8.52 -7.36 -26.03
CA ASP A 218 7.11 -7.52 -26.38
C ASP A 218 6.43 -6.18 -26.58
N GLU A 219 5.59 -6.11 -27.63
CA GLU A 219 4.77 -4.94 -27.93
C GLU A 219 3.34 -5.18 -27.41
N ASP A 220 3.16 -5.12 -26.09
CA ASP A 220 1.84 -5.24 -25.48
C ASP A 220 1.23 -3.85 -25.19
N LEU A 221 -0.11 -3.74 -25.31
CA LEU A 221 -0.85 -2.46 -25.22
C LEU A 221 -0.93 -1.86 -23.79
N ALA A 222 -0.06 -2.27 -22.86
CA ALA A 222 -0.21 -2.00 -21.43
C ALA A 222 1.11 -1.72 -20.70
N GLY A 223 1.68 -0.53 -20.93
CA GLY A 223 3.03 -0.24 -20.42
C GLY A 223 4.03 -0.82 -21.39
N ASP A 224 5.09 -0.08 -21.64
CA ASP A 224 5.97 -0.31 -22.76
C ASP A 224 7.22 0.43 -22.30
N SER A 225 8.34 -0.27 -22.04
CA SER A 225 9.59 0.31 -21.52
C SER A 225 10.69 0.37 -22.60
N GLU A 226 11.68 1.24 -22.47
CA GLU A 226 12.91 1.20 -23.28
C GLU A 226 13.95 0.22 -22.69
N GLY A 227 13.64 -0.46 -21.59
CA GLY A 227 14.56 -1.28 -20.82
C GLY A 227 15.75 -0.44 -20.37
N ILE A 228 16.96 -0.87 -20.73
CA ILE A 228 18.18 -0.09 -20.38
C ILE A 228 18.48 1.10 -21.31
N GLY A 229 17.66 1.32 -22.35
CA GLY A 229 17.81 2.45 -23.26
C GLY A 229 19.20 2.58 -23.91
N TRP A 230 19.66 3.82 -24.04
CA TRP A 230 20.94 4.25 -24.61
C TRP A 230 22.15 3.93 -23.73
N TRP A 231 21.93 3.45 -22.50
CA TRP A 231 22.98 3.15 -21.54
C TRP A 231 23.72 1.84 -21.80
N GLY A 232 23.24 0.97 -22.70
CA GLY A 232 23.97 -0.22 -23.07
C GLY A 232 23.72 -0.72 -24.49
N LEU A 233 24.74 -1.37 -25.06
CA LEU A 233 24.70 -1.94 -26.42
C LEU A 233 23.46 -2.80 -26.69
N MET A 234 23.08 -3.63 -25.72
CA MET A 234 21.97 -4.59 -25.84
C MET A 234 20.60 -3.97 -25.59
N GLY A 235 20.55 -2.67 -25.27
CA GLY A 235 19.33 -1.85 -25.34
C GLY A 235 19.31 -1.08 -26.65
N SER A 236 19.00 0.21 -26.57
CA SER A 236 19.07 1.15 -27.69
C SER A 236 20.47 1.71 -27.96
N GLY A 237 21.48 1.36 -27.14
CA GLY A 237 22.84 1.92 -27.21
C GLY A 237 23.60 1.64 -28.53
N SER A 238 23.17 0.63 -29.29
CA SER A 238 23.66 0.39 -30.67
C SER A 238 23.39 1.55 -31.62
N TRP A 239 22.46 2.45 -31.26
CA TRP A 239 22.03 3.60 -32.03
C TRP A 239 22.39 4.97 -31.43
N ASN A 240 23.14 5.04 -30.31
CA ASN A 240 23.62 6.34 -29.75
C ASN A 240 24.30 7.16 -30.84
N THR A 241 25.34 6.58 -31.41
CA THR A 241 25.68 6.79 -32.81
C THR A 241 26.01 5.43 -33.42
N PRO A 242 25.46 5.07 -34.59
CA PRO A 242 25.75 3.78 -35.22
C PRO A 242 27.26 3.53 -35.45
N SER A 243 28.06 4.60 -35.52
CA SER A 243 29.51 4.56 -35.67
C SER A 243 30.29 4.43 -34.35
N SER A 244 29.65 4.72 -33.21
CA SER A 244 30.21 4.63 -31.86
C SER A 244 29.09 4.17 -30.90
N PRO A 245 28.76 2.87 -30.90
CA PRO A 245 27.70 2.33 -30.04
C PRO A 245 28.13 2.38 -28.56
N ALA A 246 27.16 2.44 -27.65
CA ALA A 246 27.42 2.41 -26.21
C ALA A 246 28.14 1.12 -25.78
N HIS A 247 28.95 1.20 -24.71
CA HIS A 247 29.51 0.02 -24.06
C HIS A 247 28.41 -0.95 -23.59
N MET A 248 28.80 -2.21 -23.41
CA MET A 248 28.00 -3.17 -22.66
C MET A 248 27.92 -2.75 -21.17
N THR A 249 26.76 -2.94 -20.52
CA THR A 249 26.58 -2.63 -19.09
C THR A 249 27.57 -3.41 -18.22
N ALA A 250 27.90 -2.93 -17.01
CA ALA A 250 28.71 -3.70 -16.07
C ALA A 250 28.17 -5.12 -15.83
N PHE A 251 26.84 -5.28 -15.80
CA PHE A 251 26.20 -6.59 -15.64
C PHE A 251 26.59 -7.58 -16.75
N THR A 252 26.46 -7.16 -18.01
CA THR A 252 26.76 -8.02 -19.16
C THR A 252 28.26 -8.29 -19.27
N ARG A 253 29.11 -7.29 -19.00
CA ARG A 253 30.58 -7.47 -18.94
C ARG A 253 30.99 -8.43 -17.82
N HIS A 254 30.31 -8.41 -16.67
CA HIS A 254 30.56 -9.37 -15.60
C HIS A 254 30.17 -10.80 -16.01
N ARG A 255 29.01 -10.97 -16.65
CA ARG A 255 28.56 -12.29 -17.17
C ARG A 255 29.52 -12.88 -18.21
N LEU A 256 30.22 -12.05 -18.97
CA LEU A 256 31.26 -12.46 -19.93
C LEU A 256 32.64 -12.67 -19.27
N GLY A 257 32.78 -12.34 -17.98
CA GLY A 257 34.04 -12.42 -17.24
C GLY A 257 35.03 -11.30 -17.56
N TRP A 258 34.57 -10.21 -18.17
CA TRP A 258 35.42 -9.05 -18.51
C TRP A 258 35.55 -8.05 -17.37
N LEU A 259 34.61 -8.05 -16.42
CA LEU A 259 34.54 -7.16 -15.26
C LEU A 259 34.22 -7.95 -13.99
N GLU A 260 34.68 -7.45 -12.84
CA GLU A 260 34.36 -8.01 -11.52
C GLU A 260 33.63 -6.98 -10.65
N TYR A 261 32.76 -7.47 -9.77
CA TYR A 261 32.06 -6.61 -8.81
C TYR A 261 32.88 -6.37 -7.55
N LEU A 262 32.90 -5.12 -7.11
CA LEU A 262 33.29 -4.73 -5.77
C LEU A 262 32.07 -4.80 -4.86
N ILE A 263 31.93 -5.92 -4.14
CA ILE A 263 30.83 -6.11 -3.20
C ILE A 263 31.07 -5.30 -1.92
N VAL A 264 30.13 -4.42 -1.59
CA VAL A 264 30.14 -3.65 -0.35
C VAL A 264 29.56 -4.51 0.77
N HIS A 265 30.41 -4.87 1.74
CA HIS A 265 30.01 -5.65 2.91
C HIS A 265 29.83 -4.83 4.19
N ASN A 266 30.32 -3.59 4.20
CA ASN A 266 30.21 -2.67 5.32
C ASN A 266 29.97 -1.27 4.78
N ASP A 267 29.33 -0.41 5.57
CA ASP A 267 29.08 0.97 5.17
C ASP A 267 30.41 1.70 4.88
N LEU A 268 30.42 2.41 3.76
CA LEU A 268 31.55 3.19 3.27
C LEU A 268 31.11 4.64 3.14
N SER A 269 31.88 5.58 3.66
CA SER A 269 31.48 7.00 3.64
C SER A 269 31.93 7.76 2.39
N ASN A 270 32.95 7.27 1.68
CA ASN A 270 33.54 7.98 0.54
C ASN A 270 34.35 7.03 -0.36
N LEU A 271 33.67 6.12 -1.06
CA LEU A 271 34.27 5.27 -2.07
C LEU A 271 34.21 5.96 -3.43
N CYS A 272 35.36 6.12 -4.09
CA CYS A 272 35.44 6.75 -5.40
C CYS A 272 35.49 5.69 -6.49
N VAL A 273 34.47 5.73 -7.36
CA VAL A 273 34.24 4.77 -8.44
C VAL A 273 34.91 5.29 -9.71
N PRO A 274 35.90 4.57 -10.27
CA PRO A 274 36.58 4.97 -11.50
C PRO A 274 35.68 4.79 -12.73
N PRO A 275 35.95 5.52 -13.82
CA PRO A 275 35.30 5.28 -15.12
C PRO A 275 35.45 3.83 -15.54
N VAL A 276 34.33 3.20 -15.87
CA VAL A 276 34.28 1.78 -16.18
C VAL A 276 34.87 1.49 -17.57
N GLU A 277 35.00 2.50 -18.43
CA GLU A 277 35.68 2.39 -19.73
C GLU A 277 37.18 2.14 -19.55
N GLU A 278 37.77 2.57 -18.43
CA GLU A 278 39.20 2.42 -18.13
C GLU A 278 39.49 1.33 -17.09
N ARG A 279 38.53 1.00 -16.21
CA ARG A 279 38.74 0.08 -15.08
C ARG A 279 37.64 -0.98 -15.02
N PRO A 280 38.00 -2.28 -14.97
CA PRO A 280 37.05 -3.40 -14.94
C PRO A 280 36.43 -3.61 -13.56
N ILE A 281 35.74 -2.59 -13.02
CA ILE A 281 35.11 -2.63 -11.70
C ILE A 281 33.78 -1.90 -11.69
N ALA A 282 32.77 -2.52 -11.08
CA ALA A 282 31.50 -1.89 -10.72
C ALA A 282 31.18 -2.22 -9.25
N VAL A 283 30.43 -1.37 -8.56
CA VAL A 283 30.13 -1.54 -7.14
C VAL A 283 28.79 -2.24 -6.98
N GLN A 284 28.78 -3.38 -6.29
CA GLN A 284 27.55 -4.09 -5.96
C GLN A 284 27.16 -3.78 -4.51
N ILE A 285 25.92 -3.38 -4.29
CA ILE A 285 25.33 -3.15 -2.97
C ILE A 285 24.06 -3.94 -2.78
N TRP A 286 23.93 -4.55 -1.61
CA TRP A 286 22.71 -5.20 -1.16
C TRP A 286 22.66 -5.30 0.35
N SER A 287 21.50 -5.66 0.90
CA SER A 287 21.24 -5.78 2.34
C SER A 287 22.28 -6.66 3.02
N PHE A 288 23.02 -6.07 3.98
CA PHE A 288 24.12 -6.68 4.73
C PHE A 288 25.26 -7.24 3.87
N GLY A 289 25.37 -6.80 2.61
CA GLY A 289 26.28 -7.37 1.61
C GLY A 289 26.09 -8.87 1.39
N MET A 290 24.88 -9.39 1.65
CA MET A 290 24.53 -10.79 1.50
C MET A 290 24.26 -11.13 0.03
N PRO A 291 24.71 -12.30 -0.45
CA PRO A 291 24.45 -12.71 -1.82
C PRO A 291 22.98 -13.09 -2.00
N THR A 292 22.37 -12.52 -3.02
CA THR A 292 20.98 -12.71 -3.46
C THR A 292 20.93 -12.60 -4.98
N ASP A 293 19.82 -13.04 -5.56
CA ASP A 293 19.57 -12.83 -6.99
C ASP A 293 19.24 -11.37 -7.30
N GLU A 294 18.72 -10.62 -6.32
CA GLU A 294 18.35 -9.22 -6.43
C GLU A 294 19.40 -8.30 -5.78
N TYR A 295 19.86 -7.25 -6.46
CA TYR A 295 20.83 -6.28 -5.92
C TYR A 295 20.90 -4.99 -6.75
N PHE A 296 21.56 -3.95 -6.22
CA PHE A 296 21.91 -2.76 -7.00
C PHE A 296 23.36 -2.79 -7.47
N LEU A 297 23.60 -2.39 -8.72
CA LEU A 297 24.91 -2.29 -9.34
C LEU A 297 25.18 -0.85 -9.75
N VAL A 298 26.31 -0.30 -9.33
CA VAL A 298 26.70 1.09 -9.59
C VAL A 298 27.96 1.11 -10.43
N GLU A 299 27.89 1.71 -11.62
CA GLU A 299 29.05 1.96 -12.47
C GLU A 299 29.19 3.46 -12.78
N ASN A 300 30.42 3.92 -12.97
CA ASN A 300 30.71 5.28 -13.41
C ASN A 300 30.93 5.28 -14.92
N ARG A 301 30.09 6.00 -15.66
CA ARG A 301 30.13 6.11 -17.12
C ARG A 301 30.61 7.49 -17.53
N GLN A 302 31.60 7.54 -18.40
CA GLN A 302 32.20 8.78 -18.91
C GLN A 302 32.24 8.76 -20.43
N ALA A 303 32.32 9.91 -21.09
CA ALA A 303 32.34 10.02 -22.55
C ALA A 303 33.71 9.63 -23.14
N ILE A 304 34.17 8.42 -22.83
CA ILE A 304 35.48 7.86 -23.20
C ILE A 304 35.28 6.78 -24.25
N GLY A 305 36.11 6.79 -25.30
CA GLY A 305 36.10 5.76 -26.33
C GLY A 305 34.75 5.66 -27.04
N PHE A 306 34.20 4.45 -27.10
CA PHE A 306 32.92 4.17 -27.75
C PHE A 306 31.72 4.81 -27.03
N ASP A 307 31.83 5.10 -25.73
CA ASP A 307 30.85 5.84 -24.93
C ASP A 307 30.90 7.37 -25.13
N SER A 308 31.73 7.88 -26.05
CA SER A 308 31.87 9.31 -26.35
C SER A 308 30.58 10.04 -26.75
N GLN A 309 29.51 9.31 -27.04
CA GLN A 309 28.19 9.83 -27.44
C GLN A 309 27.07 9.38 -26.49
N LEU A 310 27.42 8.98 -25.26
CA LEU A 310 26.42 8.79 -24.20
C LEU A 310 25.64 10.09 -23.95
N PRO A 311 24.38 9.99 -23.47
CA PRO A 311 23.55 11.17 -23.21
C PRO A 311 24.15 12.11 -22.15
N ALA A 312 24.81 11.55 -21.14
CA ALA A 312 25.54 12.27 -20.10
C ALA A 312 26.61 11.39 -19.43
N GLU A 313 27.48 12.04 -18.65
CA GLU A 313 28.50 11.41 -17.81
C GLU A 313 28.04 11.39 -16.35
N GLY A 314 28.24 10.28 -15.64
CA GLY A 314 27.80 10.16 -14.25
C GLY A 314 27.78 8.72 -13.74
N LEU A 315 27.22 8.51 -12.55
CA LEU A 315 26.92 7.16 -12.09
C LEU A 315 25.62 6.68 -12.72
N VAL A 316 25.64 5.47 -13.28
CA VAL A 316 24.43 4.73 -13.64
C VAL A 316 24.21 3.68 -12.55
N ILE A 317 23.01 3.65 -11.99
CA ILE A 317 22.60 2.67 -10.98
C ILE A 317 21.63 1.71 -11.65
N TYR A 318 21.91 0.42 -11.55
CA TYR A 318 21.03 -0.63 -12.03
C TYR A 318 20.39 -1.40 -10.89
N HIS A 319 19.11 -1.73 -11.02
CA HIS A 319 18.46 -2.75 -10.20
C HIS A 319 18.49 -4.07 -10.96
N ILE A 320 19.14 -5.07 -10.36
CA ILE A 320 19.41 -6.36 -11.00
C ILE A 320 18.59 -7.43 -10.31
N ASP A 321 17.95 -8.31 -11.10
CA ASP A 321 17.40 -9.60 -10.67
C ASP A 321 17.96 -10.71 -11.58
N GLU A 322 18.99 -11.39 -11.10
CA GLU A 322 19.64 -12.50 -11.81
C GLU A 322 18.72 -13.72 -12.00
N GLY A 323 17.76 -13.92 -11.09
CA GLY A 323 16.79 -15.00 -11.18
C GLY A 323 15.87 -14.81 -12.38
N VAL A 324 15.41 -13.57 -12.62
CA VAL A 324 14.64 -13.20 -13.82
C VAL A 324 15.51 -13.31 -15.08
N TYR A 325 16.75 -12.82 -15.04
CA TYR A 325 17.69 -12.92 -16.16
C TYR A 325 17.89 -14.38 -16.60
N ASP A 326 18.28 -15.26 -15.67
CA ASP A 326 18.61 -16.65 -15.99
C ASP A 326 17.38 -17.44 -16.44
N ALA A 327 16.18 -17.10 -15.94
CA ALA A 327 14.93 -17.72 -16.35
C ALA A 327 14.50 -17.32 -17.78
N LYS A 328 14.76 -16.07 -18.19
CA LYS A 328 14.22 -15.48 -19.43
C LYS A 328 15.24 -15.26 -20.54
N ARG A 329 16.54 -15.38 -20.28
CA ARG A 329 17.60 -15.16 -21.31
C ARG A 329 17.46 -16.05 -22.54
N SER A 330 16.97 -17.28 -22.39
CA SER A 330 16.82 -18.21 -23.52
C SER A 330 15.66 -17.86 -24.46
N THR A 331 14.69 -17.09 -23.96
CA THR A 331 13.53 -16.59 -24.73
C THR A 331 13.72 -15.15 -25.17
N ASN A 332 14.87 -14.55 -24.84
CA ASN A 332 15.20 -13.17 -25.18
C ASN A 332 14.14 -12.17 -24.67
N SER A 333 13.71 -12.34 -23.43
CA SER A 333 12.58 -11.59 -22.85
C SER A 333 12.87 -11.15 -21.42
N VAL A 334 14.13 -10.83 -21.11
CA VAL A 334 14.58 -10.60 -19.72
C VAL A 334 13.99 -9.33 -19.11
N ASN A 335 13.77 -8.30 -19.94
CA ASN A 335 13.15 -7.03 -19.55
C ASN A 335 11.72 -6.84 -20.06
N ALA A 336 11.12 -7.90 -20.64
CA ALA A 336 9.73 -7.96 -21.14
C ALA A 336 8.65 -7.94 -20.04
N ASN A 337 8.94 -7.36 -18.87
CA ASN A 337 7.98 -7.16 -17.80
C ASN A 337 8.37 -5.87 -17.12
N GLU A 338 7.68 -4.81 -17.47
CA GLU A 338 7.96 -3.43 -17.10
C GLU A 338 7.91 -3.24 -15.58
N ALA A 339 7.09 -4.04 -14.89
CA ALA A 339 6.97 -4.03 -13.44
C ALA A 339 8.05 -4.85 -12.70
N HIS A 340 8.81 -5.70 -13.42
CA HIS A 340 9.87 -6.53 -12.82
C HIS A 340 10.89 -6.93 -13.90
N LYS A 341 11.77 -5.98 -14.21
CA LYS A 341 12.87 -6.14 -15.16
C LYS A 341 14.01 -6.96 -14.53
N ALA A 342 14.81 -7.60 -15.36
CA ALA A 342 16.01 -8.29 -14.88
C ALA A 342 17.19 -7.32 -14.70
N ILE A 343 17.24 -6.28 -15.54
CA ILE A 343 18.21 -5.19 -15.47
C ILE A 343 17.44 -3.91 -15.71
N ASP A 344 17.26 -3.13 -14.66
CA ASP A 344 16.56 -1.85 -14.65
C ASP A 344 17.54 -0.71 -14.48
N VAL A 345 17.33 0.43 -15.13
CA VAL A 345 18.11 1.65 -14.86
C VAL A 345 17.30 2.49 -13.88
N GLU A 346 17.88 2.80 -12.73
CA GLU A 346 17.24 3.64 -11.72
C GLU A 346 17.54 5.12 -12.02
N CYS A 347 16.68 5.76 -12.82
CA CYS A 347 16.87 7.11 -13.36
C CYS A 347 16.83 8.20 -12.28
N ALA A 348 17.87 9.04 -12.17
CA ALA A 348 18.00 10.01 -11.07
C ALA A 348 16.92 11.12 -11.05
N ASP A 349 16.21 11.34 -12.15
CA ASP A 349 15.23 12.40 -12.33
C ASP A 349 13.76 11.96 -12.25
N ALA A 350 13.47 10.69 -11.90
CA ALA A 350 12.12 10.15 -11.68
C ALA A 350 11.34 10.81 -10.50
N ALA A 351 11.79 11.98 -10.04
CA ALA A 351 11.41 12.68 -8.82
C ALA A 351 10.58 13.95 -9.05
N SER A 352 10.00 14.18 -10.24
CA SER A 352 9.20 15.38 -10.42
C SER A 352 7.91 15.29 -9.57
N TRP A 353 7.76 16.27 -8.67
CA TRP A 353 6.76 16.51 -7.60
C TRP A 353 5.25 16.32 -7.92
N GLU A 354 4.91 15.88 -9.13
CA GLU A 354 3.53 15.54 -9.51
C GLU A 354 3.39 14.03 -9.34
N HIS A 355 2.55 13.59 -8.38
CA HIS A 355 2.25 12.18 -8.07
C HIS A 355 1.93 11.34 -9.32
N VAL A 356 2.97 10.85 -9.98
CA VAL A 356 2.93 9.78 -10.98
C VAL A 356 3.86 8.71 -10.46
N VAL A 357 3.26 7.60 -10.06
CA VAL A 357 3.96 6.32 -9.88
C VAL A 357 4.66 6.04 -11.21
N ASN A 358 5.99 5.96 -11.23
CA ASN A 358 6.84 5.83 -12.44
C ASN A 358 6.78 7.04 -13.40
N ALA A 359 7.41 8.15 -13.01
CA ALA A 359 7.84 9.20 -13.94
C ALA A 359 9.23 8.92 -14.54
N ASP A 360 9.70 7.67 -14.47
CA ASP A 360 10.88 7.20 -15.18
C ASP A 360 10.57 7.19 -16.69
N ASP A 361 11.37 7.92 -17.46
CA ASP A 361 11.13 8.14 -18.88
C ASP A 361 11.48 6.93 -19.75
N LEU A 362 12.38 6.07 -19.28
CA LEU A 362 12.65 4.75 -19.87
C LEU A 362 11.45 3.83 -19.64
N ASP A 363 10.84 3.85 -18.45
CA ASP A 363 9.67 3.01 -18.13
C ASP A 363 8.37 3.43 -18.82
N THR A 364 8.34 4.66 -19.31
CA THR A 364 7.18 5.21 -20.00
C THR A 364 7.39 5.37 -21.51
N LYS A 365 8.53 4.89 -22.05
CA LYS A 365 8.97 5.13 -23.44
C LYS A 365 8.91 6.62 -23.83
N ALA A 366 9.10 7.52 -22.87
CA ALA A 366 9.09 8.95 -23.12
C ALA A 366 10.34 9.39 -23.89
N ASN A 367 11.49 8.80 -23.58
CA ASN A 367 12.70 8.83 -24.39
C ASN A 367 13.56 7.58 -24.14
N ARG A 368 14.71 7.46 -24.83
CA ARG A 368 15.62 6.30 -24.76
C ARG A 368 16.79 6.49 -23.79
N GLY A 369 16.73 7.50 -22.96
CA GLY A 369 17.71 7.94 -22.00
C GLY A 369 18.16 9.37 -22.26
N ASP A 370 18.37 10.14 -21.19
CA ASP A 370 18.87 11.50 -21.27
C ASP A 370 19.83 11.86 -20.14
N ALA A 371 20.06 13.14 -19.86
CA ALA A 371 20.98 13.55 -18.81
C ALA A 371 20.40 13.30 -17.40
N GLY A 372 19.07 13.28 -17.25
CA GLY A 372 18.35 13.05 -16.00
C GLY A 372 18.59 11.68 -15.39
N ASP A 373 18.93 10.67 -16.19
CA ASP A 373 19.08 9.29 -15.73
C ASP A 373 20.31 9.09 -14.83
N VAL A 374 21.37 9.89 -15.03
CA VAL A 374 22.64 9.74 -14.31
C VAL A 374 22.68 10.51 -13.00
N TRP A 375 23.30 9.88 -12.01
CA TRP A 375 23.54 10.47 -10.71
C TRP A 375 24.85 11.25 -10.73
N CYS A 376 24.89 12.41 -10.04
CA CYS A 376 25.99 13.39 -9.94
C CYS A 376 25.91 14.65 -10.83
N LEU A 377 24.84 14.87 -11.59
CA LEU A 377 24.65 16.14 -12.31
C LEU A 377 24.22 17.29 -11.40
N GLU A 378 24.53 18.53 -11.80
CA GLU A 378 24.11 19.73 -11.09
C GLU A 378 22.56 19.83 -11.09
N GLY A 379 21.95 19.60 -9.92
CA GLY A 379 20.49 19.59 -9.75
C GLY A 379 19.86 18.18 -9.68
N ALA A 380 20.62 17.13 -9.95
CA ALA A 380 20.18 15.74 -9.72
C ALA A 380 20.17 15.41 -8.22
N GLN A 381 19.40 14.37 -7.84
CA GLN A 381 19.46 13.83 -6.49
C GLN A 381 20.89 13.34 -6.19
N ASN A 382 21.36 13.62 -4.97
CA ASN A 382 22.67 13.13 -4.50
C ASN A 382 22.53 11.96 -3.51
N ARG A 383 21.33 11.39 -3.42
CA ARG A 383 20.94 10.30 -2.53
C ARG A 383 20.00 9.33 -3.24
N PHE A 384 20.23 8.03 -3.09
CA PHE A 384 19.38 6.93 -3.55
C PHE A 384 19.18 5.97 -2.38
N ASN A 385 17.96 5.86 -1.85
CA ASN A 385 17.63 5.06 -0.66
C ASN A 385 16.16 4.62 -0.66
N ALA A 386 15.67 4.00 0.41
CA ALA A 386 14.34 3.39 0.44
C ALA A 386 13.16 4.40 0.36
N ILE A 387 13.42 5.70 0.56
CA ILE A 387 12.40 6.76 0.53
C ILE A 387 12.58 7.75 -0.64
N THR A 388 13.63 7.59 -1.45
CA THR A 388 13.80 8.39 -2.67
C THR A 388 12.88 7.88 -3.77
N THR A 389 12.75 8.64 -4.84
CA THR A 389 12.16 8.18 -6.10
C THR A 389 13.19 8.50 -7.18
N PRO A 390 13.81 7.49 -7.80
CA PRO A 390 13.65 6.04 -7.57
C PRO A 390 14.13 5.60 -6.19
N SER A 391 13.72 4.41 -5.75
CA SER A 391 13.92 3.91 -4.37
C SER A 391 14.77 2.64 -4.31
N THR A 392 15.44 2.38 -3.19
CA THR A 392 16.12 1.09 -2.95
C THR A 392 15.18 -0.01 -2.43
N LEU A 393 13.86 0.10 -2.66
CA LEU A 393 12.93 -0.99 -2.35
C LEU A 393 13.26 -2.21 -3.23
N SER A 394 13.08 -3.42 -2.69
CA SER A 394 13.06 -4.61 -3.56
C SER A 394 11.84 -4.59 -4.48
N TYR A 395 11.84 -5.38 -5.55
CA TYR A 395 10.70 -5.66 -6.41
C TYR A 395 9.47 -6.20 -5.64
N SER A 396 9.66 -6.74 -4.43
CA SER A 396 8.55 -7.12 -3.54
C SER A 396 7.96 -5.95 -2.73
N GLY A 397 8.49 -4.73 -2.90
CA GLY A 397 8.12 -3.53 -2.18
C GLY A 397 8.68 -3.45 -0.75
N VAL A 398 9.62 -4.33 -0.40
CA VAL A 398 10.23 -4.36 0.94
C VAL A 398 11.37 -3.34 1.00
N PRO A 399 11.35 -2.40 1.97
CA PRO A 399 12.47 -1.49 2.22
C PRO A 399 13.78 -2.21 2.49
N THR A 400 14.86 -1.75 1.87
CA THR A 400 16.20 -2.23 2.15
C THR A 400 16.98 -1.18 2.96
N PRO A 401 17.92 -1.58 3.83
CA PRO A 401 18.82 -0.65 4.53
C PRO A 401 19.95 -0.15 3.62
N VAL A 402 19.76 -0.23 2.30
CA VAL A 402 20.79 0.10 1.31
C VAL A 402 20.61 1.55 0.87
N ALA A 403 21.73 2.26 0.74
CA ALA A 403 21.72 3.62 0.19
C ALA A 403 23.02 3.98 -0.54
N VAL A 404 22.91 4.87 -1.52
CA VAL A 404 24.03 5.59 -2.12
C VAL A 404 23.87 7.07 -1.78
N ASN A 405 24.80 7.63 -1.02
CA ASN A 405 24.69 8.96 -0.42
C ASN A 405 25.85 9.86 -0.82
N ASN A 406 25.69 11.18 -0.71
CA ASN A 406 26.75 12.17 -0.95
C ASN A 406 27.43 12.02 -2.32
N ILE A 407 26.65 11.64 -3.34
CA ILE A 407 27.15 11.45 -4.69
C ILE A 407 27.72 12.77 -5.20
N SER A 408 29.01 12.78 -5.53
CA SER A 408 29.73 13.99 -5.93
C SER A 408 30.97 13.68 -6.76
N THR A 409 31.35 14.63 -7.60
CA THR A 409 32.65 14.57 -8.30
C THR A 409 33.79 14.64 -7.28
N CYS A 410 34.86 13.89 -7.53
CA CYS A 410 36.02 13.88 -6.63
C CYS A 410 36.67 15.26 -6.55
N ASP A 411 36.75 15.86 -5.36
CA ASP A 411 37.58 17.05 -5.17
C ASP A 411 39.07 16.65 -5.17
N SER A 412 39.78 17.05 -6.23
CA SER A 412 41.23 16.88 -6.40
C SER A 412 42.10 17.58 -5.33
N SER A 413 41.49 18.27 -4.36
CA SER A 413 42.19 19.10 -3.37
C SER A 413 43.02 18.34 -2.31
N GLY A 414 43.00 16.99 -2.29
CA GLY A 414 43.66 16.19 -1.23
C GLY A 414 44.51 14.98 -1.64
N GLY A 415 44.54 14.55 -2.90
CA GLY A 415 45.29 13.35 -3.34
C GLY A 415 45.22 13.08 -4.84
N ASP A 416 45.98 12.08 -5.32
CA ASP A 416 46.13 11.66 -6.74
C ASP A 416 44.84 11.03 -7.36
N ILE A 417 43.63 11.51 -7.01
CA ILE A 417 42.36 11.01 -7.56
C ILE A 417 41.99 11.84 -8.80
N PRO A 418 41.82 11.21 -9.97
CA PRO A 418 41.40 11.89 -11.20
C PRO A 418 40.02 12.54 -11.10
N ALA A 419 39.77 13.58 -11.92
CA ALA A 419 38.56 14.42 -11.84
C ALA A 419 37.29 13.74 -12.41
N ASP A 420 37.47 12.71 -13.22
CA ASP A 420 36.46 11.85 -13.85
C ASP A 420 35.99 10.71 -12.93
N TRP A 421 36.56 10.58 -11.73
CA TRP A 421 36.06 9.66 -10.72
C TRP A 421 34.89 10.30 -9.96
N ILE A 422 33.93 9.49 -9.55
CA ILE A 422 32.78 9.94 -8.76
C ILE A 422 32.82 9.25 -7.39
N CYS A 423 32.78 10.02 -6.30
CA CYS A 423 32.69 9.46 -4.96
C CYS A 423 31.26 9.44 -4.45
N ALA A 424 30.95 8.38 -3.70
CA ALA A 424 29.71 8.25 -2.95
C ALA A 424 29.96 7.50 -1.64
N GLY A 425 29.07 7.72 -0.68
CA GLY A 425 28.88 6.83 0.44
C GLY A 425 27.96 5.67 0.05
N PHE A 426 28.27 4.47 0.50
CA PHE A 426 27.48 3.26 0.27
C PHE A 426 27.09 2.67 1.61
N THR A 427 25.80 2.60 1.89
CA THR A 427 25.22 1.96 3.08
C THR A 427 24.68 0.60 2.67
N VAL A 428 24.97 -0.43 3.47
CA VAL A 428 24.46 -1.79 3.28
C VAL A 428 23.88 -2.36 4.59
N GLY A 429 23.57 -1.50 5.57
CA GLY A 429 23.01 -1.91 6.86
C GLY A 429 23.98 -2.71 7.72
N ALA A 430 25.29 -2.45 7.64
CA ALA A 430 26.27 -3.24 8.36
C ALA A 430 26.25 -2.97 9.87
N SER A 431 25.45 -3.75 10.61
CA SER A 431 25.39 -3.89 12.08
C SER A 431 25.92 -2.69 12.88
N ASN A 432 25.28 -1.54 12.75
CA ASN A 432 25.25 -0.56 13.83
C ASN A 432 23.88 -0.68 14.51
N PRO A 433 23.80 -0.77 15.84
CA PRO A 433 22.52 -0.87 16.53
C PRO A 433 21.72 0.42 16.31
N VAL A 434 20.45 0.27 15.94
CA VAL A 434 19.45 1.35 16.04
C VAL A 434 19.20 1.63 17.52
N ASP A 435 19.03 2.89 17.90
CA ASP A 435 18.73 3.30 19.29
C ASP A 435 17.61 4.35 19.21
N VAL A 436 16.36 3.90 19.39
CA VAL A 436 15.19 4.77 19.41
C VAL A 436 14.69 4.94 20.84
N CYS A 437 14.23 6.14 21.16
CA CYS A 437 13.83 6.48 22.51
C CYS A 437 12.59 7.38 22.55
N ILE A 438 11.99 7.46 23.73
CA ILE A 438 10.92 8.36 24.13
C ILE A 438 11.28 8.93 25.51
N GLU A 439 11.25 10.25 25.68
CA GLU A 439 11.63 10.89 26.95
C GLU A 439 10.62 10.49 28.05
N ASP A 440 11.06 9.83 29.11
CA ASP A 440 10.15 9.35 30.17
C ASP A 440 9.82 10.42 31.23
N CYS A 441 10.59 11.52 31.28
CA CYS A 441 10.42 12.61 32.23
C CYS A 441 10.99 13.94 31.70
N PRO A 442 10.60 15.09 32.29
CA PRO A 442 11.20 16.37 31.92
C PRO A 442 12.69 16.43 32.27
N GLY A 443 13.54 16.48 31.25
CA GLY A 443 15.00 16.51 31.37
C GLY A 443 15.69 15.15 31.18
N ASP A 444 14.95 14.12 30.76
CA ASP A 444 15.53 12.97 30.07
C ASP A 444 16.18 13.44 28.76
N ASP A 445 17.36 12.92 28.45
CA ASP A 445 18.13 13.21 27.22
C ASP A 445 18.30 11.95 26.36
N CYS A 446 17.42 10.96 26.59
CA CYS A 446 17.46 9.64 25.96
C CYS A 446 18.76 8.86 26.17
N ASN A 447 19.65 9.31 27.06
CA ASN A 447 20.99 8.75 27.26
C ASN A 447 21.30 8.41 28.73
N GLN A 448 20.38 8.65 29.66
CA GLN A 448 20.62 8.50 31.10
C GLN A 448 19.69 7.51 31.81
N ILE A 449 20.28 6.68 32.68
CA ILE A 449 19.52 5.94 33.70
C ILE A 449 18.88 6.95 34.65
N ALA A 450 17.55 7.00 34.60
CA ALA A 450 16.65 7.82 35.38
C ALA A 450 17.17 8.24 36.77
N THR A 451 17.48 9.53 36.93
CA THR A 451 17.43 10.22 38.23
C THR A 451 16.08 10.89 38.48
N CYS A 452 15.16 10.75 37.53
CA CYS A 452 13.81 11.29 37.61
C CYS A 452 12.99 10.57 38.68
N THR A 453 12.16 11.31 39.40
CA THR A 453 11.18 10.76 40.35
C THR A 453 9.75 10.78 39.81
N ASP A 454 9.53 11.46 38.67
CA ASP A 454 8.20 11.87 38.19
C ASP A 454 7.91 11.36 36.76
N TRP A 455 8.06 10.05 36.53
CA TRP A 455 7.96 9.38 35.20
C TRP A 455 6.56 9.42 34.56
N TRP A 456 5.60 9.96 35.30
CA TRP A 456 4.21 10.10 34.88
C TRP A 456 3.89 11.45 34.25
N GLY A 457 4.92 12.24 33.95
CA GLY A 457 4.84 13.53 33.27
C GLY A 457 5.79 13.59 32.08
N SER A 458 5.92 12.48 31.35
CA SER A 458 6.71 12.41 30.12
C SER A 458 6.29 13.53 29.15
N PRO A 459 7.24 14.24 28.53
CA PRO A 459 6.94 15.28 27.55
C PRO A 459 6.59 14.73 26.15
N ASP A 460 6.88 13.46 25.89
CA ASP A 460 6.72 12.84 24.57
C ASP A 460 5.45 11.98 24.44
N ILE A 461 4.58 12.02 25.44
CA ILE A 461 3.21 11.52 25.32
C ILE A 461 2.24 12.51 25.96
N TRP A 462 1.27 12.98 25.16
CA TRP A 462 0.25 13.91 25.63
C TRP A 462 -1.07 13.67 24.91
N ILE A 463 -2.17 14.19 25.47
CA ILE A 463 -3.46 14.26 24.77
C ILE A 463 -3.56 15.69 24.24
N ASP A 464 -4.03 15.89 23.02
CA ASP A 464 -4.28 17.23 22.46
C ASP A 464 -5.43 17.12 21.46
N ASN A 465 -6.63 17.41 21.95
CA ASN A 465 -7.88 17.22 21.23
C ASN A 465 -8.22 18.43 20.36
N ASP A 466 -7.74 19.62 20.73
CA ASP A 466 -7.95 20.87 20.00
C ASP A 466 -6.77 21.31 19.12
N GLU A 467 -5.67 20.55 19.15
CA GLU A 467 -4.42 20.76 18.40
C GLU A 467 -3.72 22.09 18.74
N ASP A 468 -3.86 22.56 19.98
CA ASP A 468 -3.23 23.81 20.44
C ASP A 468 -1.77 23.64 20.89
N GLY A 469 -1.26 22.40 20.88
CA GLY A 469 0.10 22.01 21.27
C GLY A 469 0.28 21.86 22.78
N PHE A 470 -0.79 21.84 23.56
CA PHE A 470 -0.76 21.63 25.00
C PHE A 470 -1.46 20.33 25.39
N HIS A 471 -1.09 19.81 26.57
CA HIS A 471 -1.72 18.62 27.10
C HIS A 471 -3.17 18.91 27.55
N ASP A 472 -4.12 18.35 26.82
CA ASP A 472 -5.54 18.29 27.11
C ASP A 472 -5.90 17.12 28.03
N LEU A 473 -7.14 17.17 28.51
CA LEU A 473 -7.74 16.09 29.28
C LEU A 473 -8.55 15.17 28.37
N PRO A 474 -8.58 13.86 28.65
CA PRO A 474 -9.45 12.97 27.92
C PRO A 474 -10.91 13.32 28.21
N ALA A 475 -11.68 13.53 27.15
CA ALA A 475 -13.08 13.89 27.18
C ALA A 475 -13.92 12.75 26.61
N ALA A 476 -14.92 12.32 27.38
CA ALA A 476 -15.79 11.24 26.94
C ALA A 476 -16.83 11.70 25.91
N GLY A 477 -17.23 10.77 25.05
CA GLY A 477 -18.18 11.04 23.98
C GLY A 477 -17.58 11.84 22.81
N ILE A 478 -16.30 12.21 22.87
CA ILE A 478 -15.55 12.79 21.75
C ILE A 478 -14.31 11.95 21.45
N GLU A 479 -13.77 12.13 20.25
CA GLU A 479 -12.50 11.52 19.84
C GLU A 479 -11.36 12.16 20.62
N ASN A 480 -10.55 11.31 21.27
CA ASN A 480 -9.36 11.76 21.96
C ASN A 480 -8.12 11.43 21.13
N LYS A 481 -7.23 12.41 20.95
CA LYS A 481 -5.97 12.24 20.22
C LYS A 481 -4.82 12.15 21.21
N ILE A 482 -4.21 10.97 21.30
CA ILE A 482 -2.98 10.76 22.09
C ILE A 482 -1.81 10.96 21.13
N TRP A 483 -1.10 12.07 21.29
CA TRP A 483 0.12 12.38 20.57
C TRP A 483 1.32 11.75 21.25
N ILE A 484 2.23 11.26 20.43
CA ILE A 484 3.44 10.56 20.84
C ILE A 484 4.60 11.13 20.02
N ARG A 485 5.75 11.31 20.65
CA ARG A 485 7.01 11.64 19.98
C ARG A 485 8.02 10.51 20.20
N VAL A 486 8.82 10.18 19.19
CA VAL A 486 9.93 9.21 19.30
C VAL A 486 11.17 9.79 18.62
N HIS A 487 12.34 9.63 19.24
CA HIS A 487 13.62 10.12 18.73
C HIS A 487 14.52 8.96 18.31
N ASN A 488 15.36 9.20 17.29
CA ASN A 488 16.41 8.28 16.88
C ASN A 488 17.79 8.84 17.30
N GLU A 489 18.31 8.35 18.42
CA GLU A 489 19.63 8.72 18.96
C GLU A 489 20.76 7.78 18.47
N GLY A 490 20.37 6.73 17.74
CA GLY A 490 21.27 5.75 17.18
C GLY A 490 22.11 6.30 16.03
N PRO A 491 23.26 5.68 15.73
CA PRO A 491 24.09 6.04 14.59
C PRO A 491 23.51 5.62 13.22
N ASP A 492 22.33 4.99 13.19
CA ASP A 492 21.71 4.42 11.99
C ASP A 492 20.21 4.78 11.90
N ILE A 493 19.65 4.74 10.69
CA ILE A 493 18.24 5.09 10.42
C ILE A 493 17.33 4.02 11.04
N ALA A 494 16.30 4.44 11.77
CA ALA A 494 15.28 3.54 12.30
C ALA A 494 14.13 3.40 11.29
N VAL A 495 13.79 2.17 10.89
CA VAL A 495 12.71 1.91 9.91
C VAL A 495 11.58 1.12 10.57
N ALA A 496 10.34 1.45 10.24
CA ALA A 496 9.16 0.78 10.78
C ALA A 496 9.09 0.74 12.32
N THR A 497 9.51 1.81 12.99
CA THR A 497 9.36 1.97 14.44
C THR A 497 7.87 2.04 14.79
N THR A 498 7.41 1.21 15.71
CA THR A 498 6.00 1.23 16.15
C THR A 498 5.88 1.61 17.62
N VAL A 499 4.74 2.17 18.01
CA VAL A 499 4.45 2.51 19.39
C VAL A 499 3.11 1.94 19.79
N GLN A 500 3.12 1.07 20.79
CA GLN A 500 1.92 0.46 21.36
C GLN A 500 1.43 1.29 22.54
N VAL A 501 0.13 1.61 22.56
CA VAL A 501 -0.48 2.49 23.56
C VAL A 501 -1.44 1.70 24.44
N TYR A 502 -1.34 1.95 25.74
CA TYR A 502 -2.10 1.24 26.77
C TYR A 502 -2.75 2.20 27.77
N LEU A 503 -3.90 1.79 28.32
CA LEU A 503 -4.56 2.41 29.46
C LEU A 503 -4.44 1.50 30.68
N ALA A 504 -4.00 2.00 31.84
CA ALA A 504 -4.01 1.22 33.08
C ALA A 504 -4.55 2.00 34.29
N PRO A 505 -4.97 1.29 35.35
CA PRO A 505 -5.33 1.92 36.63
C PRO A 505 -4.15 2.68 37.24
N GLY A 506 -4.45 3.68 38.08
CA GLY A 506 -3.43 4.44 38.80
C GLY A 506 -2.48 3.57 39.62
N ALA A 507 -1.23 4.01 39.69
CA ALA A 507 -0.08 3.31 40.30
C ALA A 507 0.49 2.11 39.50
N ALA A 508 0.13 1.93 38.23
CA ALA A 508 0.97 1.18 37.30
C ALA A 508 2.36 1.84 37.23
N GLY A 509 3.40 1.14 37.67
CA GLY A 509 4.80 1.63 37.57
C GLY A 509 5.35 1.54 36.14
N LEU A 510 6.66 1.72 35.93
CA LEU A 510 7.31 1.61 34.60
C LEU A 510 7.36 0.18 34.00
N GLU A 511 6.76 -0.82 34.64
CA GLU A 511 6.70 -2.19 34.10
C GLU A 511 5.46 -2.32 33.21
N TRP A 512 5.60 -2.09 31.90
CA TRP A 512 4.51 -2.17 30.92
C TRP A 512 4.76 -3.22 29.81
N PRO A 513 3.70 -3.82 29.24
CA PRO A 513 2.31 -3.76 29.69
C PRO A 513 2.08 -4.61 30.96
N THR A 514 1.29 -4.11 31.91
CA THR A 514 0.85 -4.91 33.08
C THR A 514 -0.36 -5.77 32.71
N ASP A 515 -0.64 -6.84 33.47
CA ASP A 515 -1.85 -7.66 33.31
C ASP A 515 -3.18 -6.86 33.46
N ALA A 516 -3.10 -5.65 34.03
CA ALA A 516 -4.23 -4.75 34.21
C ALA A 516 -4.31 -3.64 33.14
N ALA A 517 -3.36 -3.60 32.20
CA ALA A 517 -3.33 -2.63 31.11
C ALA A 517 -4.22 -3.08 29.95
N GLU A 518 -5.10 -2.19 29.50
CA GLU A 518 -5.92 -2.35 28.31
C GLU A 518 -5.19 -1.77 27.10
N TYR A 519 -5.07 -2.53 26.02
CA TYR A 519 -4.45 -2.08 24.78
C TYR A 519 -5.40 -1.16 24.01
N LEU A 520 -4.97 0.06 23.76
CA LEU A 520 -5.76 1.08 23.05
C LEU A 520 -5.50 1.07 21.53
N GLY A 521 -4.28 0.77 21.11
CA GLY A 521 -3.90 0.78 19.70
C GLY A 521 -2.40 0.90 19.46
N VAL A 522 -2.03 1.04 18.18
CA VAL A 522 -0.65 1.21 17.71
C VAL A 522 -0.59 2.38 16.72
N THR A 523 0.46 3.17 16.84
CA THR A 523 0.89 4.21 15.88
C THR A 523 2.35 3.92 15.51
N GLY A 524 2.94 4.58 14.51
CA GLY A 524 4.32 4.29 14.15
C GLY A 524 4.91 5.22 13.10
N TYR A 525 6.21 5.09 12.93
CA TYR A 525 7.07 5.92 12.11
C TYR A 525 7.69 5.05 11.01
N PRO A 526 7.35 5.29 9.72
CA PRO A 526 7.92 4.53 8.62
C PRO A 526 9.45 4.61 8.56
N VAL A 527 9.99 5.81 8.80
CA VAL A 527 11.43 6.11 8.86
C VAL A 527 11.67 7.23 9.87
N LEU A 528 12.73 7.12 10.67
CA LEU A 528 13.29 8.19 11.50
C LEU A 528 14.79 8.32 11.16
N ASP A 529 15.20 9.44 10.57
CA ASP A 529 16.61 9.71 10.27
C ASP A 529 17.46 9.84 11.55
N VAL A 530 18.78 9.73 11.41
CA VAL A 530 19.72 9.87 12.54
C VAL A 530 19.61 11.27 13.16
N GLY A 531 19.27 11.33 14.45
CA GLY A 531 19.05 12.57 15.21
C GLY A 531 17.72 13.26 14.93
N GLU A 532 16.79 12.60 14.24
CA GLU A 532 15.43 13.09 14.00
C GLU A 532 14.47 12.65 15.12
N SER A 533 13.44 13.47 15.35
CA SER A 533 12.28 13.16 16.19
C SER A 533 11.02 13.13 15.32
N GLY A 534 10.24 12.05 15.40
CA GLY A 534 8.94 11.94 14.74
C GLY A 534 7.79 12.12 15.74
N GLU A 535 6.68 12.71 15.29
CA GLU A 535 5.43 12.81 16.05
C GLU A 535 4.28 12.17 15.27
N ASP A 536 3.49 11.34 15.94
CA ASP A 536 2.25 10.76 15.41
C ASP A 536 1.22 10.61 16.54
N TYR A 537 -0.05 10.39 16.19
CA TYR A 537 -1.14 10.31 17.17
C TYR A 537 -2.05 9.09 16.99
N LEU A 538 -2.58 8.59 18.11
CA LEU A 538 -3.61 7.56 18.16
C LEU A 538 -4.95 8.20 18.51
N ILE A 539 -5.98 7.97 17.68
CA ILE A 539 -7.36 8.29 18.02
C ILE A 539 -7.93 7.15 18.86
N PHE A 540 -8.48 7.49 20.03
CA PHE A 540 -9.24 6.55 20.84
C PHE A 540 -10.55 7.16 21.35
N GLN A 541 -11.58 6.33 21.48
CA GLN A 541 -12.84 6.72 22.10
C GLN A 541 -12.79 6.35 23.58
N TYR A 542 -12.80 7.37 24.44
CA TYR A 542 -12.88 7.17 25.88
C TYR A 542 -14.27 6.61 26.23
N PRO A 543 -14.39 5.45 26.90
CA PRO A 543 -15.69 4.84 27.18
C PRO A 543 -16.63 5.77 27.95
N ASP A 544 -17.94 5.67 27.70
CA ASP A 544 -18.98 6.45 28.38
C ASP A 544 -18.74 6.52 29.91
N LEU A 545 -18.72 7.75 30.44
CA LEU A 545 -18.22 8.20 31.76
C LEU A 545 -18.71 7.45 33.01
N PHE A 546 -19.60 6.48 32.88
CA PHE A 546 -20.29 5.89 34.03
C PHE A 546 -19.40 4.98 34.89
N ASN A 547 -18.25 4.50 34.37
CA ASN A 547 -17.41 3.51 35.08
C ASN A 547 -15.94 3.93 35.34
N LEU A 548 -15.46 5.08 34.84
CA LEU A 548 -14.03 5.47 34.90
C LEU A 548 -13.74 6.65 35.86
N VAL A 549 -14.26 6.60 37.09
CA VAL A 549 -13.92 7.61 38.12
C VAL A 549 -12.62 7.19 38.82
N GLY A 550 -11.53 7.96 38.65
CA GLY A 550 -10.25 7.65 39.31
C GLY A 550 -9.01 8.20 38.59
N HIS A 551 -7.84 7.81 39.10
CA HIS A 551 -6.53 8.05 38.48
C HIS A 551 -6.26 6.95 37.47
N TYR A 552 -5.88 7.32 36.25
CA TYR A 552 -5.47 6.40 35.18
C TYR A 552 -4.13 6.84 34.59
N CYS A 553 -3.41 5.89 34.03
CA CYS A 553 -2.15 6.12 33.34
C CYS A 553 -2.33 5.73 31.87
N ILE A 554 -1.88 6.60 30.96
CA ILE A 554 -1.71 6.26 29.55
C ILE A 554 -0.22 6.00 29.35
N GLY A 555 0.11 4.81 28.86
CA GLY A 555 1.48 4.37 28.61
C GLY A 555 1.73 4.13 27.13
N ALA A 556 2.92 4.50 26.65
CA ALA A 556 3.42 4.20 25.33
C ALA A 556 4.66 3.30 25.42
N VAL A 557 4.75 2.30 24.54
CA VAL A 557 5.90 1.39 24.43
C VAL A 557 6.38 1.36 22.99
N VAL A 558 7.61 1.82 22.75
CA VAL A 558 8.28 1.82 21.45
C VAL A 558 8.80 0.41 21.14
N GLN A 559 8.51 -0.09 19.94
CA GLN A 559 8.98 -1.36 19.41
C GLN A 559 9.71 -1.12 18.09
N GLN A 560 10.99 -1.48 18.08
CA GLN A 560 11.86 -1.48 16.92
C GLN A 560 12.64 -2.81 16.92
N VAL A 561 12.77 -3.46 15.77
CA VAL A 561 13.30 -4.83 15.67
C VAL A 561 14.83 -4.82 15.84
N GLU A 562 15.49 -3.78 15.33
CA GLU A 562 16.93 -3.56 15.41
C GLU A 562 17.38 -2.86 16.70
N ASP A 563 16.44 -2.28 17.46
CA ASP A 563 16.62 -1.74 18.81
C ASP A 563 15.89 -2.63 19.84
N PRO A 564 16.59 -3.58 20.50
CA PRO A 564 15.95 -4.59 21.32
C PRO A 564 15.19 -4.01 22.53
N SER A 565 13.87 -3.88 22.39
CA SER A 565 12.97 -3.54 23.49
C SER A 565 13.14 -4.51 24.67
N TYR A 566 13.39 -3.97 25.88
CA TYR A 566 13.59 -4.77 27.09
C TYR A 566 12.25 -5.00 27.80
N PRO A 567 11.78 -6.26 27.97
CA PRO A 567 10.64 -6.54 28.85
C PRO A 567 11.09 -6.43 30.32
N GLY A 568 10.90 -5.25 30.94
CA GLY A 568 11.27 -4.96 32.34
C GLY A 568 11.60 -3.48 32.56
N ALA A 569 11.83 -3.05 33.81
CA ALA A 569 11.89 -1.66 34.29
C ALA A 569 13.08 -0.77 33.79
N ALA A 570 13.35 -0.81 32.46
CA ALA A 570 14.23 -0.04 31.56
C ALA A 570 15.71 0.08 31.98
N PRO A 571 16.73 0.16 31.08
CA PRO A 571 16.71 0.66 29.68
C PRO A 571 17.70 -0.01 28.64
N TYR A 572 17.62 0.44 27.38
CA TYR A 572 18.72 0.89 26.48
C TYR A 572 17.99 1.66 25.35
N SER A 573 17.71 2.96 25.40
CA SER A 573 17.95 3.91 26.48
C SER A 573 16.71 4.66 26.97
N ASN A 574 15.51 4.47 26.40
CA ASN A 574 14.20 4.62 27.08
C ASN A 574 13.06 4.47 26.08
N ASN A 575 12.42 3.30 26.03
CA ASN A 575 11.39 2.98 25.02
C ASN A 575 9.98 2.99 25.63
N ILE A 576 9.82 3.63 26.79
CA ILE A 576 8.56 3.65 27.54
C ILE A 576 8.32 5.05 28.07
N ALA A 577 7.11 5.58 27.85
CA ALA A 577 6.65 6.84 28.41
C ALA A 577 5.27 6.71 29.04
N GLN A 578 4.97 7.58 29.99
CA GLN A 578 3.69 7.60 30.67
C GLN A 578 3.23 9.02 30.98
N VAL A 579 1.93 9.26 30.81
CA VAL A 579 1.24 10.46 31.31
C VAL A 579 0.07 10.06 32.22
N ASN A 580 -0.01 10.69 33.38
CA ASN A 580 -1.15 10.54 34.29
C ASN A 580 -2.34 11.34 33.78
N SER A 581 -3.50 10.70 33.76
CA SER A 581 -4.78 11.37 33.56
C SER A 581 -5.69 11.11 34.75
N GLN A 582 -6.19 12.18 35.37
CA GLN A 582 -7.15 12.10 36.47
C GLN A 582 -8.51 12.58 35.97
N VAL A 583 -9.43 11.63 35.82
CA VAL A 583 -10.77 11.89 35.30
C VAL A 583 -11.66 12.40 36.43
N LEU A 584 -12.07 13.66 36.33
CA LEU A 584 -13.09 14.21 37.21
C LEU A 584 -14.46 13.83 36.68
N PHE A 585 -15.41 13.58 37.58
CA PHE A 585 -16.75 13.18 37.19
C PHE A 585 -17.77 14.23 37.62
N ALA A 586 -18.33 14.93 36.64
CA ALA A 586 -19.65 15.53 36.83
C ALA A 586 -20.69 14.42 36.78
N ARG A 587 -21.54 14.29 37.80
CA ARG A 587 -22.85 13.70 37.53
C ARG A 587 -23.61 14.80 36.80
N PRO A 588 -24.06 14.62 35.55
CA PRO A 588 -25.19 15.40 35.10
C PRO A 588 -26.27 15.15 36.14
N GLY A 589 -26.68 16.19 36.88
CA GLY A 589 -27.92 16.13 37.61
C GLY A 589 -29.03 16.08 36.59
N THR A 590 -29.26 14.93 35.94
CA THR A 590 -30.09 14.83 34.73
C THR A 590 -29.41 15.58 33.56
N PRO A 591 -29.61 15.22 32.28
CA PRO A 591 -29.48 16.22 31.23
C PRO A 591 -30.28 17.44 31.69
N VAL A 592 -29.72 18.63 31.54
CA VAL A 592 -30.48 19.85 31.74
C VAL A 592 -31.55 19.88 30.64
N ALA A 593 -32.66 19.20 30.89
CA ALA A 593 -33.77 19.05 29.98
C ALA A 593 -35.00 19.69 30.62
N ASP A 594 -35.72 20.42 29.77
CA ASP A 594 -36.97 21.14 29.98
C ASP A 594 -36.89 22.46 30.74
N ALA A 595 -36.49 23.50 29.99
CA ALA A 595 -37.13 24.80 30.11
C ALA A 595 -38.64 24.64 29.81
N SER A 596 -39.43 24.26 30.81
CA SER A 596 -40.89 24.08 30.72
C SER A 596 -41.70 25.33 30.27
N SER A 597 -41.02 26.41 29.87
CA SER A 597 -41.63 27.58 29.26
C SER A 597 -40.62 28.40 28.46
N CYS A 598 -40.19 27.92 27.30
CA CYS A 598 -39.55 28.78 26.30
C CYS A 598 -40.56 29.25 25.23
N PRO A 599 -40.43 30.50 24.73
CA PRO A 599 -39.41 31.49 25.10
C PRO A 599 -39.67 32.14 26.48
N GLY A 600 -38.63 32.24 27.33
CA GLY A 600 -38.75 32.79 28.69
C GLY A 600 -37.51 32.66 29.60
N ASP A 601 -37.69 33.00 30.88
CA ASP A 601 -36.68 32.84 31.94
C ASP A 601 -36.37 31.35 32.17
N PHE A 602 -35.09 31.00 32.17
CA PHE A 602 -34.57 29.65 32.38
C PHE A 602 -33.43 29.67 33.40
N SER A 603 -33.38 28.68 34.29
CA SER A 603 -32.29 28.51 35.26
C SER A 603 -32.15 27.06 35.65
N GLU A 604 -30.98 26.48 35.42
CA GLU A 604 -30.72 25.06 35.65
C GLU A 604 -29.36 24.83 36.30
N GLU A 605 -29.27 23.79 37.13
CA GLU A 605 -28.11 23.49 37.96
C GLU A 605 -27.63 22.05 37.78
N THR A 606 -26.31 21.87 37.65
CA THR A 606 -25.67 20.56 37.70
C THR A 606 -24.59 20.53 38.78
N THR A 607 -24.27 19.34 39.30
CA THR A 607 -23.27 19.17 40.37
C THR A 607 -22.06 18.42 39.85
N VAL A 608 -20.89 19.05 39.86
CA VAL A 608 -19.61 18.41 39.55
C VAL A 608 -19.00 17.85 40.82
N TYR A 609 -18.70 16.56 40.85
CA TYR A 609 -18.03 15.93 41.98
C TYR A 609 -16.51 15.94 41.75
N LEU A 610 -15.78 16.39 42.76
CA LEU A 610 -14.33 16.41 42.80
C LEU A 610 -13.86 15.19 43.58
N TYR A 611 -13.02 14.35 42.97
CA TYR A 611 -12.52 13.14 43.60
C TYR A 611 -11.00 13.00 43.41
N ASP A 612 -10.28 12.94 44.53
CA ASP A 612 -8.87 12.54 44.55
C ASP A 612 -8.78 11.06 44.90
N GLY A 613 -8.77 10.21 43.86
CA GLY A 613 -8.95 8.78 44.00
C GLY A 613 -7.74 8.03 44.53
N ASP A 614 -6.53 8.43 44.15
CA ASP A 614 -5.27 7.78 44.54
C ASP A 614 -4.09 8.71 44.26
N ASN A 615 -3.97 9.82 44.99
CA ASN A 615 -2.75 10.63 44.93
C ASN A 615 -1.56 9.85 45.52
N PRO A 616 -0.56 9.44 44.72
CA PRO A 616 0.54 8.60 45.17
C PRO A 616 1.45 9.29 46.19
N THR A 617 1.40 10.63 46.29
CA THR A 617 2.19 11.41 47.26
C THR A 617 1.58 11.46 48.66
N GLY A 618 0.30 11.11 48.80
CA GLY A 618 -0.46 11.24 50.05
C GLY A 618 -0.61 12.67 50.57
N ALA A 619 -0.23 13.68 49.79
CA ALA A 619 -0.27 15.09 50.17
C ALA A 619 -1.53 15.78 49.62
N ALA A 620 -2.11 16.70 50.39
CA ALA A 620 -3.25 17.48 49.92
C ALA A 620 -2.84 18.43 48.78
N ILE A 621 -3.59 18.43 47.68
CA ILE A 621 -3.36 19.30 46.54
C ILE A 621 -4.08 20.63 46.78
N THR A 622 -3.40 21.75 46.52
CA THR A 622 -4.04 23.08 46.51
C THR A 622 -4.57 23.33 45.10
N ALA A 623 -5.85 23.07 44.89
CA ALA A 623 -6.48 23.07 43.58
C ALA A 623 -7.42 24.28 43.37
N GLU A 624 -7.60 24.70 42.13
CA GLU A 624 -8.53 25.76 41.72
C GLU A 624 -9.30 25.28 40.48
N ILE A 625 -10.60 25.60 40.39
CA ILE A 625 -11.38 25.31 39.18
C ILE A 625 -11.32 26.53 38.26
N ARG A 626 -10.98 26.27 37.00
CA ARG A 626 -10.89 27.26 35.94
C ARG A 626 -11.82 26.88 34.79
N ILE A 627 -12.32 27.89 34.10
CA ILE A 627 -13.10 27.74 32.86
C ILE A 627 -12.11 27.71 31.71
N GLY A 628 -12.25 26.72 30.83
CA GLY A 628 -11.36 26.44 29.70
C GLY A 628 -10.71 25.06 29.77
N SER A 629 -10.37 24.48 28.63
CA SER A 629 -9.56 23.25 28.49
C SER A 629 -8.18 23.40 29.14
N HIS A 630 -7.60 24.60 29.07
CA HIS A 630 -6.30 24.94 29.65
C HIS A 630 -6.33 26.31 30.36
N PRO A 631 -5.53 26.55 31.42
CA PRO A 631 -5.56 27.80 32.21
C PRO A 631 -5.26 29.10 31.48
N ASN A 632 -4.73 29.01 30.26
CA ASN A 632 -4.42 30.16 29.41
C ASN A 632 -5.46 30.39 28.30
N TYR A 633 -6.40 29.47 28.12
CA TYR A 633 -7.40 29.50 27.06
C TYR A 633 -8.81 29.40 27.66
N ASN A 634 -9.75 30.12 27.05
CA ASN A 634 -11.16 30.03 27.41
C ASN A 634 -11.94 29.75 26.13
N ASP A 635 -12.01 28.47 25.82
CA ASP A 635 -12.72 27.82 24.71
C ASP A 635 -14.19 27.51 25.06
N ALA A 636 -14.70 28.01 26.21
CA ALA A 636 -16.10 27.87 26.55
C ALA A 636 -17.00 28.62 25.54
N VAL A 637 -17.95 27.90 24.96
CA VAL A 637 -18.98 28.44 24.07
C VAL A 637 -20.22 28.70 24.90
N ILE A 638 -20.48 29.96 25.24
CA ILE A 638 -21.67 30.35 26.02
C ILE A 638 -22.44 31.40 25.21
N PRO A 639 -23.75 31.19 24.93
CA PRO A 639 -24.57 32.19 24.29
C PRO A 639 -24.54 33.52 25.05
N SER A 640 -24.45 34.63 24.32
CA SER A 640 -24.22 35.96 24.92
C SER A 640 -25.34 36.45 25.87
N ASN A 641 -26.51 35.82 25.81
CA ASN A 641 -27.70 36.04 26.64
C ASN A 641 -27.74 35.16 27.91
N TRP A 642 -26.79 34.23 28.07
CA TRP A 642 -26.73 33.30 29.20
C TRP A 642 -25.70 33.76 30.24
N ASN A 643 -25.98 33.43 31.50
CA ASN A 643 -25.07 33.58 32.64
C ASN A 643 -24.67 32.21 33.17
N LEU A 644 -23.39 32.07 33.54
CA LEU A 644 -22.82 30.89 34.17
C LEU A 644 -22.35 31.24 35.59
N ASP A 645 -22.93 30.60 36.60
CA ASP A 645 -22.48 30.70 37.99
C ASP A 645 -21.85 29.38 38.44
N ILE A 646 -20.65 29.43 39.03
CA ILE A 646 -20.01 28.28 39.69
C ILE A 646 -20.03 28.51 41.20
N LEU A 647 -20.69 27.62 41.94
CA LEU A 647 -20.95 27.76 43.37
C LEU A 647 -20.38 26.58 44.19
N PRO A 648 -19.73 26.83 45.34
CA PRO A 648 -19.42 28.15 45.87
C PRO A 648 -18.31 28.81 45.03
N THR A 649 -18.42 30.12 44.76
CA THR A 649 -17.34 30.90 44.14
C THR A 649 -16.19 30.96 45.15
N GLN A 650 -15.20 30.07 45.01
CA GLN A 650 -14.05 30.03 45.90
C GLN A 650 -12.78 29.91 45.07
N GLY A 651 -11.78 30.69 45.46
CA GLY A 651 -10.40 30.52 44.99
C GLY A 651 -9.81 29.19 45.48
N PRO A 652 -8.48 29.07 45.52
CA PRO A 652 -7.81 27.79 45.77
C PRO A 652 -8.35 27.04 47.01
N PHE A 653 -8.71 25.78 46.83
CA PHE A 653 -9.18 24.86 47.88
C PHE A 653 -8.23 23.68 48.07
N LEU A 654 -8.37 22.97 49.19
CA LEU A 654 -7.55 21.79 49.50
C LEU A 654 -8.32 20.53 49.13
N LEU A 655 -7.80 19.80 48.15
CA LEU A 655 -8.27 18.47 47.79
C LEU A 655 -7.39 17.44 48.50
N ASN A 656 -7.94 16.77 49.52
CA ASN A 656 -7.22 15.73 50.27
C ASN A 656 -7.44 14.36 49.61
N PRO A 657 -6.45 13.45 49.69
CA PRO A 657 -6.59 12.08 49.19
C PRO A 657 -7.83 11.38 49.76
N GLY A 658 -8.61 10.76 48.87
CA GLY A 658 -9.84 10.03 49.20
C GLY A 658 -11.05 10.89 49.59
N MET A 659 -10.95 12.23 49.56
CA MET A 659 -12.11 13.10 49.78
C MET A 659 -12.95 13.27 48.51
N ARG A 660 -14.27 13.35 48.72
CA ARG A 660 -15.24 13.78 47.73
C ARG A 660 -15.71 15.18 48.09
N ASP A 661 -15.48 16.13 47.21
CA ASP A 661 -16.06 17.48 47.30
C ASP A 661 -16.97 17.71 46.07
N SER A 662 -17.71 18.81 46.02
CA SER A 662 -18.57 19.11 44.87
C SER A 662 -18.77 20.59 44.65
N ILE A 663 -18.82 21.00 43.38
CA ILE A 663 -19.27 22.33 42.97
C ILE A 663 -20.61 22.22 42.23
N THR A 664 -21.40 23.27 42.30
CA THR A 664 -22.62 23.45 41.52
C THR A 664 -22.34 24.41 40.38
N VAL A 665 -22.72 24.03 39.17
CA VAL A 665 -22.65 24.88 37.98
C VAL A 665 -24.07 25.21 37.57
N ARG A 666 -24.41 26.50 37.51
CA ARG A 666 -25.74 26.99 37.15
C ARG A 666 -25.68 27.74 35.83
N PHE A 667 -26.52 27.36 34.88
CA PHE A 667 -26.82 28.13 33.69
C PHE A 667 -28.12 28.90 33.92
N SER A 668 -28.16 30.18 33.56
CA SER A 668 -29.40 30.96 33.60
C SER A 668 -29.49 31.96 32.46
N SER A 669 -30.68 32.14 31.90
CA SER A 669 -30.94 33.10 30.83
C SER A 669 -32.33 33.68 30.99
N ALA A 670 -32.47 35.00 30.84
CA ALA A 670 -33.78 35.68 30.91
C ALA A 670 -34.50 35.71 29.55
N SER A 671 -33.87 35.17 28.52
CA SER A 671 -34.35 35.21 27.14
C SER A 671 -33.72 34.10 26.31
N ALA A 672 -33.76 32.86 26.82
CA ALA A 672 -33.27 31.71 26.06
C ALA A 672 -34.18 31.44 24.87
N SER A 673 -33.58 31.05 23.74
CA SER A 673 -34.27 30.67 22.51
C SER A 673 -34.12 29.18 22.26
N ASP A 674 -35.10 28.58 21.59
CA ASP A 674 -35.05 27.18 21.17
C ASP A 674 -33.78 26.87 20.33
N GLY A 675 -33.08 25.79 20.67
CA GLY A 675 -31.84 25.33 20.04
C GLY A 675 -30.56 26.10 20.42
N GLU A 676 -30.58 26.95 21.45
CA GLU A 676 -29.35 27.53 22.02
C GLU A 676 -28.60 26.50 22.88
N SER A 677 -27.29 26.39 22.67
CA SER A 677 -26.41 25.47 23.42
C SER A 677 -25.23 26.20 24.03
N ALA A 678 -24.88 25.83 25.26
CA ALA A 678 -23.65 26.21 25.94
C ALA A 678 -22.77 24.98 26.16
N TYR A 679 -21.47 25.13 25.91
CA TYR A 679 -20.43 24.14 26.11
C TYR A 679 -19.32 24.76 26.97
N VAL A 680 -19.09 24.20 28.16
CA VAL A 680 -18.21 24.76 29.18
C VAL A 680 -17.22 23.70 29.65
N PRO A 681 -15.99 23.69 29.12
CA PRO A 681 -14.90 22.91 29.68
C PRO A 681 -14.47 23.51 31.03
N LEU A 682 -14.28 22.63 32.01
CA LEU A 682 -13.81 22.97 33.34
C LEU A 682 -12.53 22.19 33.66
N THR A 683 -11.54 22.91 34.17
CA THR A 683 -10.24 22.35 34.51
C THR A 683 -9.94 22.53 36.00
N LEU A 684 -9.40 21.49 36.62
CA LEU A 684 -8.84 21.50 37.96
C LEU A 684 -7.33 21.75 37.86
N TRP A 685 -6.92 22.90 38.39
CA TRP A 685 -5.56 23.41 38.32
C TRP A 685 -4.83 23.23 39.64
N ASP A 686 -3.67 22.57 39.64
CA ASP A 686 -2.77 22.57 40.80
C ASP A 686 -2.03 23.92 40.87
N VAL A 687 -2.39 24.71 41.87
CA VAL A 687 -1.86 26.06 42.07
C VAL A 687 -0.37 26.06 42.39
N ARG A 688 0.16 24.99 42.98
CA ARG A 688 1.59 24.91 43.37
C ARG A 688 2.44 24.31 42.27
N ALA A 689 1.94 23.25 41.63
CA ALA A 689 2.67 22.58 40.56
C ALA A 689 2.55 23.30 39.21
N HIS A 690 1.65 24.29 39.11
CA HIS A 690 1.39 25.04 37.88
C HIS A 690 1.06 24.11 36.69
N ARG A 691 0.19 23.12 36.93
CA ARG A 691 -0.25 22.16 35.90
C ARG A 691 -1.72 21.80 36.05
N VAL A 692 -2.31 21.35 34.95
CA VAL A 692 -3.64 20.73 34.92
C VAL A 692 -3.56 19.34 35.56
N ILE A 693 -4.54 19.00 36.40
CA ILE A 693 -4.59 17.73 37.14
C ILE A 693 -5.95 17.02 37.00
N GLY A 694 -6.80 17.46 36.09
CA GLY A 694 -8.11 16.85 35.84
C GLY A 694 -9.13 17.88 35.36
N GLY A 695 -10.26 17.42 34.85
CA GLY A 695 -11.30 18.30 34.30
C GLY A 695 -12.48 17.52 33.74
N THR A 696 -13.47 18.24 33.25
CA THR A 696 -14.72 17.72 32.69
C THR A 696 -15.35 18.79 31.79
N THR A 697 -16.14 18.37 30.81
CA THR A 697 -16.96 19.30 30.01
C THR A 697 -18.40 19.24 30.46
N ILE A 698 -19.04 20.40 30.55
CA ILE A 698 -20.46 20.54 30.86
C ILE A 698 -21.15 21.18 29.66
N SER A 699 -22.20 20.54 29.15
CA SER A 699 -23.09 21.12 28.16
C SER A 699 -24.47 21.41 28.75
N CYS A 700 -25.13 22.43 28.20
CA CYS A 700 -26.51 22.79 28.51
C CYS A 700 -27.17 23.27 27.22
N GLU A 701 -28.27 22.65 26.81
CA GLU A 701 -29.00 22.99 25.59
C GLU A 701 -30.45 23.30 25.95
N THR A 702 -31.05 24.27 25.25
CA THR A 702 -32.48 24.58 25.41
C THR A 702 -33.26 24.05 24.23
N ASP A 703 -34.10 23.05 24.46
CA ASP A 703 -35.01 22.51 23.45
C ASP A 703 -36.48 22.69 23.87
N CYS A 704 -37.31 23.17 22.94
CA CYS A 704 -38.71 23.51 23.17
C CYS A 704 -39.63 22.55 22.41
N PHE A 705 -40.09 21.47 23.06
CA PHE A 705 -40.96 20.48 22.42
C PHE A 705 -42.44 20.73 22.70
N LEU A 706 -43.31 20.60 21.67
CA LEU A 706 -44.77 20.49 21.84
C LEU A 706 -45.18 19.01 21.96
N PRO A 707 -46.24 18.67 22.72
CA PRO A 707 -46.67 17.29 22.94
C PRO A 707 -47.25 16.62 21.67
N LEU A 708 -47.00 15.32 21.52
CA LEU A 708 -47.49 14.49 20.41
C LEU A 708 -49.02 14.33 20.43
N SER A 709 -49.68 14.44 19.28
CA SER A 709 -51.13 14.21 19.15
C SER A 709 -51.46 12.72 18.93
N PRO A 710 -52.24 12.08 19.82
CA PRO A 710 -52.62 10.68 19.65
C PRO A 710 -53.64 10.49 18.51
N LEU A 711 -53.52 9.39 17.76
CA LEU A 711 -54.48 9.02 16.70
C LEU A 711 -55.44 7.90 17.14
N GLY A 712 -55.05 7.08 18.11
CA GLY A 712 -55.88 6.02 18.69
C GLY A 712 -55.13 4.70 18.81
N GLY A 713 -55.87 3.58 18.84
CA GLY A 713 -55.31 2.24 18.83
C GLY A 713 -56.41 1.17 18.96
N SER A 714 -56.04 -0.10 18.84
CA SER A 714 -56.97 -1.23 19.01
C SER A 714 -56.31 -2.39 19.78
N ALA A 715 -57.12 -3.23 20.41
CA ALA A 715 -56.68 -4.44 21.08
C ALA A 715 -57.47 -5.62 20.50
N GLU A 716 -56.79 -6.55 19.86
CA GLU A 716 -57.42 -7.66 19.13
C GLU A 716 -56.90 -9.02 19.62
N TRP A 717 -57.79 -10.02 19.61
CA TRP A 717 -57.43 -11.42 19.86
C TRP A 717 -57.11 -12.10 18.54
N THR A 718 -55.83 -12.33 18.28
CA THR A 718 -55.36 -13.05 17.11
C THR A 718 -55.09 -14.51 17.47
N GLU A 719 -55.99 -15.42 17.10
CA GLU A 719 -55.69 -16.86 17.07
C GLU A 719 -54.97 -17.20 15.77
N PHE A 720 -53.68 -17.52 15.84
CA PHE A 720 -52.95 -18.17 14.75
C PHE A 720 -52.70 -19.64 15.09
N ALA A 721 -52.98 -20.52 14.13
CA ALA A 721 -52.97 -21.97 14.32
C ALA A 721 -51.55 -22.56 14.39
N GLY A 722 -51.16 -23.09 15.55
CA GLY A 722 -49.97 -23.94 15.74
C GLY A 722 -49.45 -23.93 17.18
N ASP A 723 -49.21 -25.11 17.76
CA ASP A 723 -49.05 -25.40 19.20
C ASP A 723 -47.92 -24.65 19.97
N ASP A 724 -48.18 -23.43 20.46
CA ASP A 724 -47.88 -22.94 21.83
C ASP A 724 -48.65 -21.60 22.06
N PRO A 725 -48.83 -21.05 23.29
CA PRO A 725 -50.13 -20.51 23.68
C PRO A 725 -50.25 -18.98 23.46
N VAL A 726 -51.49 -18.52 23.25
CA VAL A 726 -51.87 -17.18 22.74
C VAL A 726 -52.03 -16.12 23.85
N GLY A 727 -51.62 -14.87 23.61
CA GLY A 727 -51.93 -13.68 24.44
C GLY A 727 -52.47 -12.51 23.58
N PRO A 728 -53.13 -11.49 24.15
CA PRO A 728 -53.68 -10.37 23.38
C PRO A 728 -52.58 -9.38 22.96
N SER A 729 -52.54 -9.01 21.68
CA SER A 729 -51.62 -7.98 21.16
C SER A 729 -52.33 -6.63 21.07
N VAL A 730 -51.61 -5.56 21.41
CA VAL A 730 -52.14 -4.19 21.46
C VAL A 730 -51.46 -3.32 20.41
N LEU A 731 -52.24 -2.59 19.61
CA LEU A 731 -51.79 -1.61 18.63
C LEU A 731 -51.97 -0.19 19.18
N VAL A 732 -50.89 0.58 19.19
CA VAL A 732 -50.91 2.01 19.56
C VAL A 732 -50.52 2.84 18.34
N GLU A 733 -51.33 3.85 17.98
CA GLU A 733 -51.12 4.72 16.82
C GLU A 733 -51.02 6.21 17.20
N TRP A 734 -50.03 6.92 16.66
CA TRP A 734 -49.83 8.35 16.89
C TRP A 734 -49.42 9.10 15.62
N ASN A 735 -49.70 10.41 15.60
CA ASN A 735 -49.28 11.28 14.50
C ASN A 735 -47.83 11.73 14.75
N PRO A 736 -46.89 11.50 13.81
CA PRO A 736 -45.51 11.93 13.98
C PRO A 736 -45.29 13.44 13.75
N VAL A 737 -46.31 14.23 13.37
CA VAL A 737 -46.14 15.66 13.03
C VAL A 737 -45.59 16.46 14.23
N PHE A 738 -44.31 16.78 14.11
CA PHE A 738 -43.51 17.72 14.91
C PHE A 738 -43.86 19.16 14.54
N LEU A 739 -44.01 20.03 15.54
CA LEU A 739 -43.83 21.47 15.37
C LEU A 739 -42.80 21.91 16.40
N ASP A 740 -41.53 22.00 16.02
CA ASP A 740 -40.72 23.13 16.48
C ASP A 740 -41.44 24.39 15.98
N THR A 741 -41.37 25.51 16.70
CA THR A 741 -42.06 26.76 16.30
C THR A 741 -41.69 27.27 14.89
N ASN A 742 -40.67 26.69 14.26
CA ASN A 742 -40.14 26.93 12.91
C ASN A 742 -40.34 25.76 11.91
N GLY A 743 -40.92 24.62 12.32
CA GLY A 743 -41.51 23.62 11.42
C GLY A 743 -40.59 22.61 10.70
N GLY A 744 -39.49 22.13 11.29
CA GLY A 744 -38.61 21.08 10.69
C GLY A 744 -38.72 19.66 11.29
N PRO A 745 -38.57 18.56 10.50
CA PRO A 745 -38.70 17.16 10.98
C PRO A 745 -37.38 16.39 11.29
N GLU A 746 -36.21 17.03 11.40
CA GLU A 746 -34.90 16.33 11.34
C GLU A 746 -34.24 15.93 12.69
N ARG A 747 -34.96 15.91 13.83
CA ARG A 747 -34.30 15.76 15.16
C ARG A 747 -34.73 14.59 16.04
N VAL A 748 -35.46 13.59 15.55
CA VAL A 748 -35.85 12.41 16.36
C VAL A 748 -35.06 11.18 15.94
N MET A 749 -34.54 10.44 16.92
CA MET A 749 -33.83 9.17 16.71
C MET A 749 -34.76 7.96 16.87
N PHE A 750 -35.63 7.98 17.90
CA PHE A 750 -36.62 6.95 18.17
C PHE A 750 -37.76 7.48 19.07
N TYR A 751 -38.84 6.71 19.18
CA TYR A 751 -39.96 6.98 20.10
C TYR A 751 -39.95 6.00 21.27
N GLU A 752 -40.36 6.44 22.45
CA GLU A 752 -40.56 5.57 23.61
C GLU A 752 -42.05 5.44 23.91
N VAL A 753 -42.52 4.22 24.13
CA VAL A 753 -43.91 3.90 24.44
C VAL A 753 -44.01 3.35 25.85
N TYR A 754 -44.91 3.91 26.65
CA TYR A 754 -45.10 3.55 28.05
C TYR A 754 -46.53 3.12 28.33
N ARG A 755 -46.69 2.14 29.22
CA ARG A 755 -48.00 1.72 29.77
C ARG A 755 -48.19 2.35 31.15
N ALA A 756 -48.92 3.46 31.19
CA ALA A 756 -49.15 4.21 32.41
C ALA A 756 -50.47 4.99 32.36
N ASP A 757 -51.27 4.89 33.42
CA ASP A 757 -52.47 5.72 33.61
C ASP A 757 -52.10 7.17 34.01
N ASP A 758 -50.97 7.34 34.70
CA ASP A 758 -50.41 8.62 35.18
C ASP A 758 -49.05 8.93 34.49
N LEU A 759 -48.20 9.79 35.08
CA LEU A 759 -46.89 10.14 34.52
C LEU A 759 -45.97 8.91 34.39
N PRO A 760 -45.45 8.59 33.20
CA PRO A 760 -44.64 7.39 32.97
C PRO A 760 -43.33 7.35 33.76
N THR A 761 -42.89 6.14 34.12
CA THR A 761 -41.58 5.86 34.75
C THR A 761 -40.78 4.87 33.89
N PRO A 762 -39.44 4.77 34.06
CA PRO A 762 -38.63 3.82 33.28
C PRO A 762 -39.09 2.36 33.37
N GLU A 763 -39.70 1.97 34.49
CA GLU A 763 -40.24 0.62 34.73
C GLU A 763 -41.53 0.33 33.94
N THR A 764 -42.19 1.39 33.45
CA THR A 764 -43.41 1.30 32.63
C THR A 764 -43.13 1.40 31.13
N LEU A 765 -41.85 1.44 30.74
CA LEU A 765 -41.43 1.42 29.34
C LEU A 765 -41.80 0.07 28.72
N VAL A 766 -42.58 0.12 27.65
CA VAL A 766 -43.02 -1.05 26.90
C VAL A 766 -42.05 -1.32 25.76
N ASP A 767 -41.65 -0.27 25.02
CA ASP A 767 -40.76 -0.44 23.86
C ASP A 767 -40.13 0.88 23.37
N ARG A 768 -39.13 0.74 22.48
CA ARG A 768 -38.50 1.82 21.71
C ARG A 768 -38.64 1.60 20.21
N VAL A 769 -39.28 2.54 19.51
CA VAL A 769 -39.64 2.42 18.10
C VAL A 769 -38.75 3.33 17.24
N ALA A 770 -37.95 2.75 16.35
CA ALA A 770 -37.06 3.47 15.45
C ALA A 770 -37.79 4.11 14.26
N ILE A 771 -37.19 5.13 13.62
CA ILE A 771 -37.78 5.81 12.46
C ILE A 771 -37.46 5.09 11.15
N ASP A 772 -38.50 4.56 10.53
CA ASP A 772 -38.51 3.93 9.21
C ASP A 772 -38.81 4.97 8.11
N GLY A 773 -37.80 5.75 7.73
CA GLY A 773 -37.62 6.40 6.41
C GLY A 773 -38.67 7.40 5.88
N ASN A 774 -39.82 7.57 6.52
CA ASN A 774 -40.84 8.56 6.15
C ASN A 774 -41.45 9.22 7.41
N PRO A 775 -41.12 10.49 7.69
CA PRO A 775 -41.55 11.20 8.91
C PRO A 775 -43.00 11.71 8.86
N ALA A 776 -43.71 11.59 7.73
CA ALA A 776 -45.05 12.18 7.55
C ALA A 776 -46.23 11.18 7.64
N ALA A 777 -45.97 9.89 7.84
CA ALA A 777 -46.99 8.84 7.91
C ALA A 777 -47.28 8.42 9.36
N ALA A 778 -48.56 8.20 9.72
CA ALA A 778 -48.96 7.71 11.03
C ALA A 778 -48.13 6.49 11.45
N LYS A 779 -47.59 6.53 12.68
CA LYS A 779 -46.74 5.47 13.22
C LYS A 779 -47.57 4.54 14.08
N PHE A 780 -47.30 3.24 13.96
CA PHE A 780 -48.02 2.20 14.69
C PHE A 780 -47.05 1.08 15.09
N GLN A 781 -47.26 0.50 16.26
CA GLN A 781 -46.46 -0.62 16.75
C GLN A 781 -47.36 -1.58 17.54
N TRP A 782 -47.12 -2.88 17.35
CA TRP A 782 -47.79 -3.95 18.09
C TRP A 782 -46.96 -4.38 19.28
N PHE A 783 -47.61 -4.57 20.42
CA PHE A 783 -46.97 -5.01 21.66
C PHE A 783 -47.69 -6.21 22.28
N ASP A 784 -46.91 -7.16 22.81
CA ASP A 784 -47.41 -8.29 23.60
C ASP A 784 -47.40 -7.93 25.09
N ASP A 785 -48.15 -6.89 25.45
CA ASP A 785 -48.04 -6.25 26.76
C ASP A 785 -49.09 -6.76 27.77
N LEU A 786 -50.02 -7.66 27.40
CA LEU A 786 -51.14 -8.05 28.27
C LEU A 786 -51.05 -9.49 28.83
N PRO A 787 -51.19 -9.69 30.15
CA PRO A 787 -51.26 -11.03 30.74
C PRO A 787 -52.60 -11.74 30.41
N ARG A 788 -52.54 -13.05 30.13
CA ARG A 788 -53.64 -13.93 29.64
C ARG A 788 -54.98 -13.89 30.38
N SER A 789 -55.09 -13.30 31.57
CA SER A 789 -56.28 -13.37 32.43
C SER A 789 -57.13 -12.11 32.52
N GLN A 790 -56.92 -11.08 31.68
CA GLN A 790 -57.50 -9.75 31.88
C GLN A 790 -58.07 -9.05 30.62
N CYS A 791 -58.82 -9.77 29.78
CA CYS A 791 -59.64 -9.12 28.77
C CYS A 791 -61.03 -8.76 29.32
N ASP A 792 -61.06 -7.59 29.95
CA ASP A 792 -62.22 -6.70 30.21
C ASP A 792 -61.74 -5.41 30.94
N ILE A 793 -60.44 -5.11 30.88
CA ILE A 793 -59.77 -3.97 31.55
C ILE A 793 -59.36 -2.96 30.48
N THR A 794 -59.37 -1.68 30.88
CA THR A 794 -58.91 -0.57 30.04
C THR A 794 -57.42 -0.31 30.32
N TYR A 795 -56.63 -0.17 29.27
CA TYR A 795 -55.19 0.09 29.34
C TYR A 795 -54.87 1.46 28.76
N THR A 796 -53.99 2.20 29.44
CA THR A 796 -53.57 3.54 29.02
C THR A 796 -52.11 3.53 28.59
N TYR A 797 -51.85 4.11 27.42
CA TYR A 797 -50.51 4.24 26.84
C TYR A 797 -50.18 5.71 26.59
N ARG A 798 -48.89 6.04 26.69
CA ARG A 798 -48.33 7.36 26.38
C ARG A 798 -47.05 7.21 25.57
N VAL A 799 -46.84 8.12 24.63
CA VAL A 799 -45.68 8.09 23.73
C VAL A 799 -44.91 9.39 23.83
N ARG A 800 -43.58 9.35 23.72
CA ARG A 800 -42.73 10.53 23.57
C ARG A 800 -41.63 10.31 22.53
N ALA A 801 -41.09 11.39 21.98
CA ALA A 801 -39.98 11.36 21.04
C ALA A 801 -38.63 11.55 21.78
N VAL A 802 -37.56 10.95 21.25
CA VAL A 802 -36.20 11.06 21.78
C VAL A 802 -35.23 11.41 20.66
N ASP A 803 -34.35 12.38 20.89
CA ASP A 803 -33.34 12.86 19.94
C ASP A 803 -31.99 12.09 20.03
N PRO A 804 -31.04 12.32 19.11
CA PRO A 804 -29.74 11.65 19.09
C PRO A 804 -28.80 11.97 20.27
N THR A 805 -29.06 13.06 21.00
CA THR A 805 -28.29 13.46 22.20
C THR A 805 -28.90 12.87 23.49
N GLY A 806 -30.08 12.25 23.39
CA GLY A 806 -30.81 11.65 24.50
C GLY A 806 -31.85 12.57 25.14
N GLY A 807 -32.08 13.77 24.59
CA GLY A 807 -33.19 14.64 24.97
C GLY A 807 -34.53 14.03 24.59
N ALA A 808 -35.53 14.17 25.45
CA ALA A 808 -36.84 13.54 25.27
C ALA A 808 -37.97 14.58 25.42
N GLY A 809 -38.90 14.61 24.47
CA GLY A 809 -40.02 15.56 24.47
C GLY A 809 -41.17 15.19 25.43
N GLU A 810 -42.17 16.07 25.54
CA GLU A 810 -43.37 15.84 26.36
C GLU A 810 -44.15 14.59 25.92
N PHE A 811 -44.77 13.92 26.89
CA PHE A 811 -45.63 12.78 26.63
C PHE A 811 -46.91 13.18 25.91
N SER A 812 -47.38 12.33 25.00
CA SER A 812 -48.68 12.45 24.37
C SER A 812 -49.82 12.49 25.40
N ASP A 813 -50.97 13.02 24.97
CA ASP A 813 -52.24 12.72 25.63
C ASP A 813 -52.45 11.19 25.73
N PRO A 814 -53.12 10.70 26.78
CA PRO A 814 -53.26 9.26 27.03
C PRO A 814 -54.09 8.56 25.95
N ILE A 815 -53.56 7.45 25.42
CA ILE A 815 -54.21 6.55 24.47
C ILE A 815 -54.85 5.41 25.26
N VAL A 816 -56.18 5.41 25.31
CA VAL A 816 -56.95 4.52 26.18
C VAL A 816 -57.61 3.42 25.36
N LEU A 817 -57.28 2.15 25.63
CA LEU A 817 -57.67 0.98 24.86
C LEU A 817 -58.44 -0.03 25.71
N GLN A 818 -59.52 -0.61 25.17
CA GLN A 818 -60.36 -1.58 25.88
C GLN A 818 -60.36 -2.94 25.16
N CYS A 819 -59.87 -4.00 25.81
CA CYS A 819 -59.92 -5.36 25.25
C CYS A 819 -61.35 -5.94 25.33
N SER A 820 -61.93 -6.42 24.23
CA SER A 820 -63.23 -7.12 24.23
C SER A 820 -63.19 -8.45 23.47
N THR A 821 -63.88 -9.49 23.96
CA THR A 821 -63.77 -10.89 23.47
C THR A 821 -64.82 -11.29 22.42
N THR A 822 -65.36 -10.37 21.62
CA THR A 822 -66.51 -10.69 20.74
C THR A 822 -66.11 -10.94 19.29
N SER A 823 -66.07 -12.22 18.89
CA SER A 823 -65.89 -12.65 17.50
C SER A 823 -67.21 -12.54 16.70
N THR A 824 -67.26 -11.64 15.73
CA THR A 824 -68.22 -11.65 14.60
C THR A 824 -67.57 -10.84 13.47
N GLY A 825 -67.33 -11.33 12.25
CA GLY A 825 -68.06 -12.33 11.50
C GLY A 825 -68.76 -11.67 10.31
N ASN A 826 -68.24 -11.97 9.11
CA ASN A 826 -68.84 -11.86 7.76
C ASN A 826 -68.77 -10.53 6.98
N LEU A 827 -67.90 -10.53 5.97
CA LEU A 827 -68.36 -10.45 4.58
C LEU A 827 -67.89 -11.69 3.80
N SER A 828 -68.87 -12.51 3.43
CA SER A 828 -68.89 -13.57 2.40
C SER A 828 -68.33 -13.09 1.06
N ASP A 829 -67.39 -13.82 0.45
CA ASP A 829 -67.59 -14.98 -0.44
C ASP A 829 -68.27 -14.64 -1.78
N ASP A 830 -67.44 -14.34 -2.79
CA ASP A 830 -67.54 -14.97 -4.10
C ASP A 830 -66.13 -15.24 -4.64
N GLY A 831 -65.70 -16.50 -4.51
CA GLY A 831 -64.99 -17.16 -5.60
C GLY A 831 -63.54 -17.57 -5.36
N GLN A 832 -63.30 -18.56 -4.49
CA GLN A 832 -62.91 -19.92 -4.91
C GLN A 832 -62.46 -20.76 -3.69
N HIS A 833 -63.22 -21.84 -3.49
CA HIS A 833 -63.04 -22.95 -2.53
C HIS A 833 -61.58 -23.45 -2.42
N GLY A 834 -61.07 -23.86 -1.26
CA GLY A 834 -61.72 -24.21 0.00
C GLY A 834 -60.88 -25.33 0.64
N ASP A 835 -60.36 -25.01 1.82
CA ASP A 835 -59.90 -25.85 2.93
C ASP A 835 -58.96 -27.02 2.63
N GLY A 836 -57.74 -26.90 3.18
CA GLY A 836 -56.81 -28.01 3.27
C GLY A 836 -55.48 -27.59 3.88
N VAL A 837 -55.41 -27.67 5.20
CA VAL A 837 -54.21 -27.54 6.03
C VAL A 837 -53.09 -28.43 5.50
N ASP A 838 -51.96 -27.84 5.15
CA ASP A 838 -50.65 -28.49 5.29
C ASP A 838 -49.62 -27.41 5.66
N GLY A 839 -49.05 -27.59 6.86
CA GLY A 839 -48.09 -26.68 7.44
C GLY A 839 -46.78 -26.66 6.64
N SER A 840 -46.47 -25.51 6.04
CA SER A 840 -45.09 -25.07 5.78
C SER A 840 -45.10 -23.63 5.26
N SER A 841 -44.42 -22.70 5.94
CA SER A 841 -43.44 -21.79 5.32
C SER A 841 -42.96 -20.70 6.30
N TRP A 842 -41.66 -20.74 6.56
CA TRP A 842 -40.88 -19.59 7.00
C TRP A 842 -41.04 -18.46 5.98
N SER A 843 -41.43 -17.26 6.41
CA SER A 843 -41.24 -16.04 5.62
C SER A 843 -40.90 -14.86 6.53
N ASP A 844 -39.80 -14.19 6.18
CA ASP A 844 -39.28 -12.90 6.68
C ASP A 844 -38.51 -12.81 8.01
N GLY A 845 -37.66 -13.80 8.30
CA GLY A 845 -36.48 -13.63 9.16
C GLY A 845 -35.20 -14.23 8.57
N GLY A 846 -35.25 -14.56 7.28
CA GLY A 846 -34.31 -15.43 6.59
C GLY A 846 -33.04 -14.72 6.15
N LEU A 847 -31.91 -15.42 6.32
CA LEU A 847 -30.53 -15.06 5.98
C LEU A 847 -30.37 -13.78 5.15
N SER A 848 -29.62 -12.79 5.64
CA SER A 848 -29.31 -11.55 4.92
C SER A 848 -27.80 -11.29 4.87
N VAL A 849 -27.34 -10.63 3.80
CA VAL A 849 -25.92 -10.31 3.58
C VAL A 849 -25.77 -8.86 3.15
N PHE A 850 -24.90 -8.09 3.83
CA PHE A 850 -24.64 -6.68 3.52
C PHE A 850 -23.21 -6.27 3.96
N PRO A 851 -22.53 -5.35 3.24
CA PRO A 851 -22.95 -4.76 1.97
C PRO A 851 -22.98 -5.80 0.84
N ASN A 852 -23.91 -5.64 -0.10
CA ASN A 852 -24.05 -6.48 -1.28
C ASN A 852 -24.58 -5.62 -2.45
N PRO A 853 -23.75 -5.24 -3.43
CA PRO A 853 -22.40 -5.76 -3.71
C PRO A 853 -21.34 -5.40 -2.66
N MET A 854 -20.32 -6.25 -2.53
CA MET A 854 -19.19 -6.13 -1.61
C MET A 854 -17.90 -5.83 -2.40
N ALA A 855 -17.08 -4.86 -1.94
CA ALA A 855 -15.80 -4.51 -2.56
C ALA A 855 -14.72 -5.59 -2.30
N ALA A 856 -13.74 -5.73 -3.21
CA ALA A 856 -12.74 -6.80 -3.14
C ALA A 856 -11.87 -6.76 -1.87
N THR A 857 -11.55 -5.58 -1.35
CA THR A 857 -10.78 -5.37 -0.10
C THR A 857 -11.66 -5.29 1.16
N GLY A 858 -12.99 -5.37 1.01
CA GLY A 858 -13.94 -5.22 2.13
C GLY A 858 -14.33 -6.54 2.80
N SER A 859 -15.33 -6.50 3.69
CA SER A 859 -15.99 -7.69 4.26
C SER A 859 -17.52 -7.57 4.16
N ALA A 860 -18.23 -8.71 4.12
CA ALA A 860 -19.69 -8.77 4.14
C ALA A 860 -20.20 -9.42 5.43
N ASN A 861 -21.17 -8.77 6.06
CA ASN A 861 -21.88 -9.24 7.24
C ASN A 861 -23.03 -10.16 6.82
N VAL A 862 -23.05 -11.38 7.37
CA VAL A 862 -24.08 -12.40 7.20
C VAL A 862 -24.91 -12.49 8.47
N ARG A 863 -26.15 -12.01 8.43
CA ARG A 863 -27.09 -12.07 9.56
C ARG A 863 -28.11 -13.18 9.35
N PHE A 864 -28.34 -13.97 10.39
CA PHE A 864 -29.38 -15.00 10.40
C PHE A 864 -30.04 -15.12 11.77
N ARG A 865 -31.23 -15.71 11.80
CA ARG A 865 -32.00 -15.94 13.03
C ARG A 865 -32.33 -17.42 13.18
N LEU A 866 -32.21 -17.92 14.40
CA LEU A 866 -32.60 -19.28 14.77
C LEU A 866 -33.83 -19.24 15.66
N ALA A 867 -34.78 -20.14 15.41
CA ALA A 867 -35.99 -20.24 16.22
C ALA A 867 -35.75 -20.97 17.55
N GLY A 868 -34.78 -21.90 17.60
CA GLY A 868 -34.39 -22.67 18.77
C GLY A 868 -32.87 -22.80 18.91
N GLU A 869 -32.40 -23.44 20.00
CA GLU A 869 -31.02 -23.93 20.06
C GLU A 869 -30.88 -25.09 19.08
N SER A 870 -30.03 -24.94 18.08
CA SER A 870 -29.88 -25.93 17.03
C SER A 870 -28.47 -25.97 16.43
N PRO A 871 -28.05 -27.11 15.84
CA PRO A 871 -26.84 -27.18 15.04
C PRO A 871 -27.01 -26.32 13.78
N VAL A 872 -26.06 -25.43 13.54
CA VAL A 872 -26.06 -24.52 12.41
C VAL A 872 -24.78 -24.65 11.61
N GLU A 873 -24.92 -24.73 10.28
CA GLU A 873 -23.84 -24.48 9.34
C GLU A 873 -24.17 -23.25 8.48
N VAL A 874 -23.29 -22.26 8.48
CA VAL A 874 -23.31 -21.14 7.54
C VAL A 874 -22.05 -21.20 6.69
N ALA A 875 -22.20 -21.29 5.38
CA ALA A 875 -21.07 -21.43 4.46
C ALA A 875 -21.28 -20.68 3.14
N ILE A 876 -20.18 -20.30 2.51
CA ILE A 876 -20.12 -19.66 1.21
C ILE A 876 -19.80 -20.69 0.13
N PHE A 877 -20.50 -20.59 -1.00
CA PHE A 877 -20.36 -21.45 -2.16
C PHE A 877 -20.03 -20.62 -3.41
N SER A 878 -19.19 -21.16 -4.30
CA SER A 878 -18.97 -20.59 -5.63
C SER A 878 -20.22 -20.73 -6.50
N ALA A 879 -20.31 -19.98 -7.60
CA ALA A 879 -21.39 -20.13 -8.58
C ALA A 879 -21.54 -21.56 -9.14
N GLY A 880 -20.47 -22.37 -9.12
CA GLY A 880 -20.48 -23.78 -9.49
C GLY A 880 -21.02 -24.73 -8.40
N GLY A 881 -21.41 -24.20 -7.23
CA GLY A 881 -21.95 -24.96 -6.10
C GLY A 881 -20.91 -25.65 -5.21
N GLN A 882 -19.62 -25.34 -5.39
CA GLN A 882 -18.55 -25.83 -4.52
C GLN A 882 -18.51 -25.00 -3.22
N LYS A 883 -18.44 -25.64 -2.05
CA LYS A 883 -18.26 -24.97 -0.76
C LYS A 883 -16.83 -24.41 -0.69
N VAL A 884 -16.70 -23.10 -0.48
CA VAL A 884 -15.41 -22.39 -0.49
C VAL A 884 -15.01 -21.86 0.88
N ARG A 885 -15.97 -21.54 1.75
CA ARG A 885 -15.71 -21.08 3.12
C ARG A 885 -16.80 -21.54 4.06
N THR A 886 -16.46 -22.03 5.26
CA THR A 886 -17.42 -22.19 6.35
C THR A 886 -17.25 -21.03 7.36
N LEU A 887 -18.35 -20.32 7.63
CA LEU A 887 -18.39 -19.16 8.52
C LEU A 887 -18.84 -19.53 9.94
N VAL A 888 -19.77 -20.48 10.05
CA VAL A 888 -20.28 -20.99 11.32
C VAL A 888 -20.50 -22.49 11.17
N ASP A 889 -20.02 -23.29 12.12
CA ASP A 889 -20.31 -24.73 12.23
C ASP A 889 -20.39 -25.11 13.72
N GLY A 890 -21.59 -25.47 14.18
CA GLY A 890 -21.83 -25.90 15.57
C GLY A 890 -23.18 -25.48 16.15
N SER A 891 -23.46 -25.86 17.40
CA SER A 891 -24.71 -25.49 18.09
C SER A 891 -24.75 -23.99 18.41
N ARG A 892 -25.90 -23.36 18.16
CA ARG A 892 -26.16 -21.95 18.46
C ARG A 892 -27.53 -21.81 19.09
N ASN A 893 -27.62 -20.96 20.11
CA ASN A 893 -28.85 -20.69 20.83
C ASN A 893 -29.88 -19.95 19.95
N ALA A 894 -31.16 -20.04 20.31
CA ALA A 894 -32.22 -19.27 19.63
C ALA A 894 -31.91 -17.76 19.66
N GLY A 895 -32.17 -17.05 18.57
CA GLY A 895 -31.91 -15.61 18.46
C GLY A 895 -31.17 -15.20 17.19
N HIS A 896 -30.73 -13.94 17.16
CA HIS A 896 -30.02 -13.34 16.03
C HIS A 896 -28.51 -13.57 16.12
N HIS A 897 -27.91 -13.93 15.00
CA HIS A 897 -26.49 -14.23 14.89
C HIS A 897 -25.88 -13.49 13.72
N LEU A 898 -24.60 -13.13 13.88
CA LEU A 898 -23.81 -12.43 12.87
C LEU A 898 -22.54 -13.23 12.60
N ALA A 899 -22.23 -13.41 11.32
CA ALA A 899 -20.96 -13.92 10.84
C ALA A 899 -20.39 -12.97 9.79
N VAL A 900 -19.08 -12.97 9.59
CA VAL A 900 -18.41 -12.07 8.64
C VAL A 900 -17.68 -12.91 7.60
N TRP A 901 -17.81 -12.54 6.33
CA TRP A 901 -17.00 -13.08 5.25
C TRP A 901 -16.10 -12.00 4.67
N ASP A 902 -14.81 -12.27 4.66
CA ASP A 902 -13.70 -11.42 4.19
C ASP A 902 -13.37 -11.63 2.71
N GLY A 903 -14.20 -12.38 1.98
CA GLY A 903 -13.95 -12.69 0.58
C GLY A 903 -12.88 -13.78 0.34
N ARG A 904 -12.46 -14.52 1.38
CA ARG A 904 -11.45 -15.59 1.28
C ARG A 904 -12.05 -16.99 1.41
N ASP A 905 -11.35 -18.01 0.92
CA ASP A 905 -11.69 -19.43 1.09
C ASP A 905 -11.21 -19.98 2.47
N ASP A 906 -11.53 -21.22 2.82
CA ASP A 906 -11.10 -21.86 4.09
C ASP A 906 -9.57 -21.99 4.22
N GLY A 907 -8.85 -21.91 3.10
CA GLY A 907 -7.39 -21.90 3.06
C GLY A 907 -6.76 -20.50 3.19
N GLY A 908 -7.59 -19.46 3.39
CA GLY A 908 -7.15 -18.07 3.51
C GLY A 908 -6.82 -17.39 2.18
N ARG A 909 -7.08 -18.03 1.03
CA ARG A 909 -6.82 -17.45 -0.29
C ARG A 909 -7.97 -16.53 -0.69
N GLU A 910 -7.66 -15.39 -1.30
CA GLU A 910 -8.69 -14.50 -1.83
C GLU A 910 -9.44 -15.14 -2.99
N LEU A 911 -10.77 -15.04 -2.93
CA LEU A 911 -11.64 -15.54 -3.98
C LEU A 911 -11.87 -14.43 -5.01
N PRO A 912 -11.83 -14.71 -6.33
CA PRO A 912 -11.94 -13.70 -7.37
C PRO A 912 -13.28 -12.94 -7.34
N SER A 913 -13.34 -11.76 -7.95
CA SER A 913 -14.60 -11.02 -8.12
C SER A 913 -15.60 -11.86 -8.92
N GLY A 914 -16.85 -11.90 -8.49
CA GLY A 914 -17.85 -12.81 -9.04
C GLY A 914 -19.05 -13.04 -8.14
N ILE A 915 -19.92 -13.95 -8.56
CA ILE A 915 -21.14 -14.32 -7.83
C ILE A 915 -20.86 -15.51 -6.92
N TYR A 916 -21.20 -15.34 -5.64
CA TYR A 916 -21.15 -16.37 -4.60
C TYR A 916 -22.53 -16.54 -3.96
N TYR A 917 -22.70 -17.63 -3.21
CA TYR A 917 -23.93 -17.88 -2.46
C TYR A 917 -23.60 -18.21 -1.01
N CYS A 918 -24.12 -17.40 -0.08
CA CYS A 918 -24.14 -17.76 1.33
C CYS A 918 -25.34 -18.67 1.58
N ARG A 919 -25.11 -19.77 2.29
CA ARG A 919 -26.12 -20.75 2.63
C ARG A 919 -26.13 -21.01 4.13
N LEU A 920 -27.33 -20.97 4.70
CA LEU A 920 -27.62 -21.32 6.09
C LEU A 920 -28.31 -22.68 6.09
N GLN A 921 -27.87 -23.58 6.96
CA GLN A 921 -28.52 -24.84 7.25
C GLN A 921 -28.69 -24.99 8.76
N ALA A 922 -29.95 -25.01 9.21
CA ALA A 922 -30.33 -25.12 10.61
C ALA A 922 -31.72 -25.75 10.74
N GLU A 923 -31.96 -26.56 11.77
CA GLU A 923 -33.29 -27.11 12.11
C GLU A 923 -33.99 -27.87 10.97
N GLY A 924 -33.21 -28.48 10.06
CA GLY A 924 -33.75 -29.17 8.88
C GLY A 924 -34.20 -28.25 7.75
N HIS A 925 -33.99 -26.94 7.88
CA HIS A 925 -34.23 -25.93 6.86
C HIS A 925 -32.91 -25.45 6.22
N GLN A 926 -32.97 -25.10 4.93
CA GLN A 926 -31.84 -24.57 4.19
C GLN A 926 -32.25 -23.32 3.41
N GLU A 927 -31.54 -22.23 3.61
CA GLU A 927 -31.77 -20.97 2.92
C GLU A 927 -30.47 -20.49 2.24
N SER A 928 -30.58 -19.75 1.12
CA SER A 928 -29.41 -19.18 0.45
C SER A 928 -29.66 -17.74 -0.02
N ARG A 929 -28.59 -16.93 -0.02
CA ARG A 929 -28.54 -15.58 -0.57
C ARG A 929 -27.33 -15.39 -1.46
N GLN A 930 -27.54 -14.68 -2.57
CA GLN A 930 -26.47 -14.34 -3.48
C GLN A 930 -25.60 -13.23 -2.89
N ILE A 931 -24.29 -13.29 -3.11
CA ILE A 931 -23.32 -12.24 -2.81
C ILE A 931 -22.60 -11.89 -4.11
N VAL A 932 -22.50 -10.60 -4.42
CA VAL A 932 -21.75 -10.10 -5.57
C VAL A 932 -20.48 -9.42 -5.05
N ARG A 933 -19.32 -10.01 -5.33
CA ARG A 933 -18.01 -9.40 -5.02
C ARG A 933 -17.49 -8.69 -6.26
N VAL A 934 -17.18 -7.40 -6.14
CA VAL A 934 -16.73 -6.53 -7.23
C VAL A 934 -15.31 -6.08 -6.95
N ARG A 935 -14.47 -6.03 -7.99
CA ARG A 935 -13.09 -5.55 -7.86
C ARG A 935 -13.07 -4.05 -7.66
#